data_AF-A0A9P8S7Z1-F1
#
_entry.id   AF-A0A9P8S7Z1-F1
#
_cell.length_a   1.000
_cell.length_b   1.000
_cell.length_c   1.000
_cell.angle_alpha   90.00
_cell.angle_beta   90.00
_cell.angle_gamma   90.00
#
_symmetry.space_group_name_H-M   'P 1'
#
loop_
_entity.id
_entity.type
_entity.pdbx_description
1 polymer ?
#
loop_
_entity_poly.entity_id
_entity_poly.type
_entity_poly.pdbx_seq_one_letter_code
_entity_poly.pdbx_strand_id
1 'polypeptide(L)'
;MYPDWPESEADLVPLPQASTSVAPRAPVEDGPKLPPFDFQGPQAIKFIEHMGEGLHSHVFKVEILGQLYALKLFRFPNDCDWEGLPECGTKEFEELGEGKEYRELYSALYNYAEPFTCECRAYGRIQESGHETLALKCYGYVLLDEEHERRMMAQFQNPSSSVDLDFNGSIDAPIPDDVRLRFVGKSGRPPPIRGIVKELGVPDEENLRPAVARSILRDIIRMQKLGIIGIDVMDVQIVSGKLCDFSTAITTPHFLTTPDINPHLTAEMVSMMEFATFEKALGDYKRFDDMIREWNLFGGKARPISITAFPGGRGCGLRYNLRNKAARERIFTYVDPRSAKPASPTAYRVATMAAPGDRNSTSLRAILTQAKPQISCMKYTASKNTIGRWPLPKHDGIAEWSEFNLESLVESYGHILNREGPGGILAPDLPNNKIEISKVNHIRLLIEWNSRVIDMAQKFTKESLGIDTGVSLLNDVTTRDGSTRARIRTEPAKGAPAVDHVIALDDHPLTNLVVGLVKSHSRFPASVVVDNSHLTTTDQMWALGQLANLCHTAKTRYGYIMTDHALVACRYTIFKDPTYRFGRFKVALMLVPWSKRGPEQLTTDLALWWLCMLAASAPRNRSTLEHEMVPINKWEVKYYDDGRGWVRRHKYSGYEEPTEAPSPPPYETPAPDDVAGNAALFMAAVGGLNVQEDFDPNPPPIPGQPADLAQSYQHNPTDVVVAYDGQGLSFDVANEGQDYLNLDVANEGQDYVFNFDAANEGDDFDFNI
;
A
#
# COMPACT_ATOMS: atom_id res chain seq x y z
N MET A 1 -30.32 -9.12 -17.32
CA MET A 1 -28.89 -9.33 -17.05
C MET A 1 -28.22 -7.97 -16.91
N TYR A 2 -28.10 -7.20 -18.00
CA TYR A 2 -27.62 -5.83 -17.97
C TYR A 2 -28.60 -4.87 -17.24
N PRO A 3 -28.10 -3.74 -16.70
CA PRO A 3 -28.94 -2.64 -16.25
C PRO A 3 -29.89 -2.17 -17.35
N ASP A 4 -31.11 -1.84 -16.97
CA ASP A 4 -32.11 -1.27 -17.89
C ASP A 4 -31.94 0.25 -17.98
N TRP A 5 -32.66 0.87 -18.92
CA TRP A 5 -32.73 2.33 -19.01
C TRP A 5 -33.34 2.93 -17.73
N PRO A 6 -32.69 3.90 -17.08
CA PRO A 6 -33.26 4.55 -15.90
C PRO A 6 -34.48 5.39 -16.32
N GLU A 7 -35.60 5.22 -15.62
CA GLU A 7 -36.80 6.05 -15.80
C GLU A 7 -36.74 7.30 -14.91
N SER A 8 -35.92 7.26 -13.86
CA SER A 8 -35.70 8.32 -12.88
C SER A 8 -34.29 8.25 -12.27
N GLU A 9 -33.86 9.31 -11.57
CA GLU A 9 -32.60 9.30 -10.81
C GLU A 9 -32.58 8.20 -9.73
N ALA A 10 -33.74 7.78 -9.22
CA ALA A 10 -33.84 6.72 -8.23
C ALA A 10 -33.44 5.33 -8.79
N ASP A 11 -33.46 5.16 -10.12
CA ASP A 11 -33.04 3.92 -10.78
C ASP A 11 -31.50 3.83 -10.90
N LEU A 12 -30.78 4.93 -10.66
CA LEU A 12 -29.32 4.97 -10.67
C LEU A 12 -28.76 4.53 -9.31
N VAL A 13 -28.69 3.22 -9.12
CA VAL A 13 -28.22 2.56 -7.90
C VAL A 13 -26.79 2.01 -8.04
N PRO A 14 -25.96 1.98 -6.99
CA PRO A 14 -24.60 1.44 -7.08
C PRO A 14 -24.53 0.03 -7.72
N LEU A 15 -23.65 -0.19 -8.70
CA LEU A 15 -23.59 -1.46 -9.44
C LEU A 15 -22.33 -2.27 -9.08
N PRO A 16 -22.38 -3.62 -9.12
CA PRO A 16 -23.52 -4.46 -9.50
C PRO A 16 -24.52 -4.70 -8.35
N GLN A 17 -25.77 -5.02 -8.69
CA GLN A 17 -26.88 -5.26 -7.75
C GLN A 17 -26.97 -6.73 -7.27
N ALA A 18 -25.86 -7.45 -7.23
CA ALA A 18 -25.84 -8.88 -6.92
C ALA A 18 -26.39 -9.15 -5.51
N SER A 19 -27.59 -9.75 -5.40
CA SER A 19 -28.08 -10.33 -4.14
C SER A 19 -27.71 -11.82 -4.09
N THR A 20 -26.97 -12.23 -3.07
CA THR A 20 -26.55 -13.63 -2.83
C THR A 20 -27.59 -14.45 -2.05
N SER A 21 -28.87 -14.06 -2.06
CA SER A 21 -29.91 -14.75 -1.28
C SER A 21 -30.47 -15.97 -2.01
N VAL A 22 -29.72 -17.07 -2.02
CA VAL A 22 -30.27 -18.40 -2.39
C VAL A 22 -29.94 -19.45 -1.32
N ALA A 23 -30.11 -19.14 -0.02
CA ALA A 23 -30.32 -20.13 1.05
C ALA A 23 -30.67 -19.45 2.40
N PRO A 24 -31.46 -20.08 3.29
CA PRO A 24 -31.92 -19.49 4.56
C PRO A 24 -30.91 -19.62 5.71
N ARG A 25 -29.59 -19.63 5.45
CA ARG A 25 -28.57 -19.68 6.51
C ARG A 25 -27.45 -18.68 6.21
N ALA A 26 -27.47 -17.59 6.98
CA ALA A 26 -26.57 -16.42 7.00
C ALA A 26 -26.76 -15.40 5.85
N PRO A 27 -26.77 -14.09 6.17
CA PRO A 27 -26.72 -13.06 5.14
C PRO A 27 -25.32 -13.09 4.53
N VAL A 28 -25.21 -13.59 3.29
CA VAL A 28 -24.01 -13.37 2.49
C VAL A 28 -24.01 -11.87 2.16
N GLU A 29 -22.98 -11.15 2.61
CA GLU A 29 -22.90 -9.69 2.47
C GLU A 29 -22.97 -9.26 0.99
N ASP A 30 -23.71 -8.19 0.71
CA ASP A 30 -23.75 -7.54 -0.60
C ASP A 30 -22.31 -7.21 -1.03
N GLY A 31 -21.87 -7.75 -2.16
CA GLY A 31 -20.51 -7.52 -2.66
C GLY A 31 -20.23 -6.05 -3.02
N PRO A 32 -18.97 -5.68 -3.32
CA PRO A 32 -18.58 -4.29 -3.56
C PRO A 32 -19.29 -3.65 -4.75
N LYS A 33 -19.67 -2.37 -4.63
CA LYS A 33 -20.43 -1.66 -5.67
C LYS A 33 -19.89 -0.26 -5.94
N LEU A 34 -19.87 0.12 -7.22
CA LEU A 34 -19.50 1.44 -7.70
C LEU A 34 -20.76 2.33 -7.83
N PRO A 35 -20.80 3.54 -7.26
CA PRO A 35 -21.92 4.46 -7.46
C PRO A 35 -21.98 5.04 -8.89
N PRO A 36 -23.13 5.58 -9.32
CA PRO A 36 -23.23 6.31 -10.58
C PRO A 36 -22.37 7.57 -10.53
N PHE A 37 -21.89 8.01 -11.68
CA PHE A 37 -21.25 9.31 -11.83
C PHE A 37 -22.27 10.45 -11.64
N ASP A 38 -21.93 11.44 -10.83
CA ASP A 38 -22.79 12.59 -10.55
C ASP A 38 -22.62 13.69 -11.60
N PHE A 39 -23.63 13.86 -12.46
CA PHE A 39 -23.68 14.91 -13.48
C PHE A 39 -24.20 16.26 -12.95
N GLN A 40 -24.65 16.35 -11.69
CA GLN A 40 -25.32 17.53 -11.12
C GLN A 40 -26.54 17.98 -11.95
N GLY A 41 -27.24 17.01 -12.56
CA GLY A 41 -28.37 17.22 -13.47
C GLY A 41 -28.43 16.14 -14.56
N PRO A 42 -29.13 16.41 -15.68
CA PRO A 42 -29.14 15.51 -16.84
C PRO A 42 -27.73 15.24 -17.36
N GLN A 43 -27.53 14.09 -18.02
CA GLN A 43 -26.24 13.78 -18.63
C GLN A 43 -25.84 14.89 -19.60
N ALA A 44 -24.58 15.31 -19.53
CA ALA A 44 -24.00 16.31 -20.40
C ALA A 44 -22.54 15.94 -20.66
N ILE A 45 -22.32 15.14 -21.71
CA ILE A 45 -21.00 14.63 -22.10
C ILE A 45 -20.61 15.24 -23.44
N LYS A 46 -19.46 15.92 -23.47
CA LYS A 46 -18.85 16.39 -24.71
C LYS A 46 -17.68 15.47 -25.08
N PHE A 47 -17.85 14.70 -26.14
CA PHE A 47 -16.80 13.83 -26.67
C PHE A 47 -15.74 14.65 -27.42
N ILE A 48 -14.48 14.50 -27.02
CA ILE A 48 -13.35 15.26 -27.59
C ILE A 48 -12.58 14.37 -28.56
N GLU A 49 -12.15 13.20 -28.11
CA GLU A 49 -11.19 12.36 -28.82
C GLU A 49 -11.39 10.88 -28.45
N HIS A 50 -11.26 9.99 -29.43
CA HIS A 50 -11.12 8.56 -29.18
C HIS A 50 -9.65 8.27 -28.86
N MET A 51 -9.39 7.83 -27.63
CA MET A 51 -8.02 7.63 -27.13
C MET A 51 -7.45 6.25 -27.47
N GLY A 52 -8.33 5.28 -27.73
CA GLY A 52 -7.93 3.91 -28.04
C GLY A 52 -9.03 2.90 -27.75
N GLU A 53 -8.74 1.66 -28.11
CA GLU A 53 -9.59 0.51 -27.83
C GLU A 53 -8.76 -0.61 -27.20
N GLY A 54 -9.45 -1.49 -26.48
CA GLY A 54 -8.91 -2.73 -25.97
C GLY A 54 -9.94 -3.84 -26.12
N LEU A 55 -9.57 -5.05 -25.70
CA LEU A 55 -10.37 -6.27 -25.85
C LEU A 55 -11.85 -6.10 -25.45
N HIS A 56 -12.12 -5.36 -24.36
CA HIS A 56 -13.47 -5.22 -23.78
C HIS A 56 -14.11 -3.84 -23.95
N SER A 57 -13.45 -2.85 -24.56
CA SER A 57 -13.95 -1.46 -24.48
C SER A 57 -13.30 -0.47 -25.46
N HIS A 58 -13.98 0.67 -25.67
CA HIS A 58 -13.41 1.88 -26.23
C HIS A 58 -13.19 2.95 -25.15
N VAL A 59 -12.10 3.72 -25.23
CA VAL A 59 -11.79 4.81 -24.30
C VAL A 59 -11.84 6.14 -25.02
N PHE A 60 -12.57 7.09 -24.44
CA PHE A 60 -12.74 8.43 -24.98
C PHE A 60 -12.24 9.47 -23.99
N LYS A 61 -11.60 10.52 -24.50
CA LYS A 61 -11.42 11.77 -23.77
C LYS A 61 -12.71 12.56 -23.86
N VAL A 62 -13.26 12.95 -22.71
CA VAL A 62 -14.52 13.69 -22.63
C VAL A 62 -14.39 14.88 -21.71
N GLU A 63 -15.24 15.89 -21.93
CA GLU A 63 -15.44 17.01 -21.03
C GLU A 63 -16.84 16.88 -20.39
N ILE A 64 -16.88 16.89 -19.06
CA ILE A 64 -18.10 16.83 -18.26
C ILE A 64 -17.97 17.91 -17.18
N LEU A 65 -18.98 18.77 -17.02
CA LEU A 65 -18.95 19.89 -16.06
C LEU A 65 -17.69 20.78 -16.17
N GLY A 66 -17.16 20.96 -17.38
CA GLY A 66 -15.95 21.76 -17.65
C GLY A 66 -14.62 21.09 -17.26
N GLN A 67 -14.64 19.83 -16.82
CA GLN A 67 -13.46 19.06 -16.45
C GLN A 67 -13.23 17.91 -17.45
N LEU A 68 -11.96 17.61 -17.71
CA LEU A 68 -11.56 16.52 -18.61
C LEU A 68 -11.46 15.17 -17.89
N TYR A 69 -12.00 14.14 -18.52
CA TYR A 69 -12.02 12.75 -18.03
C TYR A 69 -11.69 11.75 -19.13
N ALA A 70 -11.29 10.54 -18.72
CA ALA A 70 -11.31 9.36 -19.56
C ALA A 70 -12.61 8.57 -19.33
N LEU A 71 -13.41 8.40 -20.37
CA LEU A 71 -14.64 7.61 -20.36
C LEU A 71 -14.38 6.28 -21.08
N LYS A 72 -14.36 5.18 -20.31
CA LYS A 72 -14.27 3.81 -20.85
C LYS A 72 -15.67 3.28 -21.08
N LEU A 73 -16.04 2.98 -22.32
CA LEU A 73 -17.32 2.40 -22.72
C LEU A 73 -17.13 0.92 -23.08
N PHE A 74 -17.89 0.04 -22.46
CA PHE A 74 -17.69 -1.41 -22.54
C PHE A 74 -18.48 -2.02 -23.70
N ARG A 75 -17.84 -3.00 -24.35
CA ARG A 75 -18.47 -3.89 -25.34
C ARG A 75 -19.42 -4.87 -24.63
N PHE A 76 -20.24 -5.55 -25.41
CA PHE A 76 -21.09 -6.66 -25.01
C PHE A 76 -20.36 -7.95 -25.40
N PRO A 77 -19.55 -8.52 -24.49
CA PRO A 77 -18.63 -9.61 -24.80
C PRO A 77 -19.36 -10.89 -25.18
N ASN A 78 -18.64 -11.82 -25.78
CA ASN A 78 -19.17 -13.14 -26.07
C ASN A 78 -19.33 -13.95 -24.80
N ASP A 79 -20.23 -14.91 -24.90
CA ASP A 79 -20.54 -15.87 -23.85
C ASP A 79 -19.31 -16.71 -23.45
N CYS A 80 -18.41 -16.99 -24.41
CA CYS A 80 -17.14 -17.69 -24.18
C CYS A 80 -16.03 -16.84 -23.56
N ASP A 81 -16.19 -15.52 -23.50
CA ASP A 81 -15.16 -14.62 -22.97
C ASP A 81 -15.21 -14.55 -21.43
N TRP A 82 -16.18 -15.23 -20.81
CA TRP A 82 -16.44 -15.17 -19.38
C TRP A 82 -15.79 -16.33 -18.65
N GLU A 83 -15.10 -16.01 -17.56
CA GLU A 83 -14.47 -17.03 -16.73
C GLU A 83 -15.52 -17.90 -16.01
N GLY A 84 -15.36 -19.22 -16.09
CA GLY A 84 -16.21 -20.21 -15.39
C GLY A 84 -17.38 -20.78 -16.20
N LEU A 85 -17.51 -20.43 -17.48
CA LEU A 85 -18.46 -21.05 -18.40
C LEU A 85 -17.81 -22.18 -19.23
N PRO A 86 -18.60 -23.19 -19.67
CA PRO A 86 -18.10 -24.21 -20.58
C PRO A 86 -17.55 -23.58 -21.86
N GLU A 87 -16.40 -24.06 -22.32
CA GLU A 87 -15.76 -23.58 -23.54
C GLU A 87 -16.69 -23.80 -24.75
N CYS A 88 -16.71 -22.83 -25.67
CA CYS A 88 -17.45 -22.97 -26.93
C CYS A 88 -17.02 -24.23 -27.68
N GLY A 89 -18.00 -25.00 -28.17
CA GLY A 89 -17.75 -26.25 -28.89
C GLY A 89 -17.55 -27.48 -27.99
N THR A 90 -17.79 -27.36 -26.69
CA THR A 90 -17.90 -28.52 -25.79
C THR A 90 -19.31 -29.11 -25.82
N LYS A 91 -19.45 -30.41 -25.51
CA LYS A 91 -20.76 -31.07 -25.42
C LYS A 91 -21.63 -30.40 -24.35
N GLU A 92 -21.03 -29.98 -23.26
CA GLU A 92 -21.69 -29.27 -22.17
C GLU A 92 -22.28 -27.93 -22.65
N PHE A 93 -21.57 -27.19 -23.50
CA PHE A 93 -22.08 -25.97 -24.13
C PHE A 93 -23.25 -26.26 -25.09
N GLU A 94 -23.14 -27.31 -25.91
CA GLU A 94 -24.19 -27.73 -26.84
C GLU A 94 -25.46 -28.22 -26.13
N GLU A 95 -25.31 -28.92 -24.99
CA GLU A 95 -26.40 -29.44 -24.17
C GLU A 95 -27.16 -28.35 -23.39
N LEU A 96 -26.48 -27.27 -22.99
CA LEU A 96 -27.10 -26.11 -22.33
C LEU A 96 -28.15 -25.41 -23.21
N GLY A 97 -27.90 -25.36 -24.53
CA GLY A 97 -28.76 -24.72 -25.55
C GLY A 97 -29.01 -23.22 -25.31
N GLU A 98 -29.62 -22.48 -26.25
CA GLU A 98 -29.96 -21.05 -26.04
C GLU A 98 -31.26 -20.82 -25.23
N GLY A 99 -31.58 -21.75 -24.33
CA GLY A 99 -32.85 -21.82 -23.60
C GLY A 99 -32.97 -20.87 -22.41
N LYS A 100 -34.04 -21.05 -21.62
CA LYS A 100 -34.27 -20.28 -20.38
C LYS A 100 -33.16 -20.52 -19.33
N GLU A 101 -32.71 -21.76 -19.21
CA GLU A 101 -31.67 -22.19 -18.27
C GLU A 101 -30.32 -21.52 -18.58
N TYR A 102 -29.99 -21.40 -19.86
CA TYR A 102 -28.85 -20.61 -20.34
C TYR A 102 -28.90 -19.17 -19.81
N ARG A 103 -30.01 -18.46 -20.04
CA ARG A 103 -30.14 -17.05 -19.62
C ARG A 103 -30.08 -16.88 -18.09
N GLU A 104 -30.62 -17.83 -17.34
CA GLU A 104 -30.57 -17.83 -15.86
C GLU A 104 -29.13 -18.03 -15.36
N LEU A 105 -28.39 -18.98 -15.95
CA LEU A 105 -26.98 -19.21 -15.63
C LEU A 105 -26.10 -17.99 -15.92
N TYR A 106 -26.20 -17.42 -17.13
CA TYR A 106 -25.45 -16.21 -17.50
C TYR A 106 -25.82 -15.03 -16.61
N SER A 107 -27.11 -14.86 -16.27
CA SER A 107 -27.52 -13.80 -15.35
C SER A 107 -26.93 -13.96 -13.95
N ALA A 108 -26.68 -15.19 -13.49
CA ALA A 108 -26.05 -15.44 -12.20
C ALA A 108 -24.54 -15.11 -12.20
N LEU A 109 -23.84 -15.41 -13.30
CA LEU A 109 -22.39 -15.15 -13.45
C LEU A 109 -22.07 -13.70 -13.84
N TYR A 110 -23.00 -13.01 -14.52
CA TYR A 110 -22.85 -11.64 -15.01
C TYR A 110 -22.31 -10.68 -13.95
N ASN A 111 -22.82 -10.80 -12.72
CA ASN A 111 -22.45 -9.93 -11.61
C ASN A 111 -21.00 -10.09 -11.14
N TYR A 112 -20.27 -11.09 -11.65
CA TYR A 112 -18.96 -11.50 -11.18
C TYR A 112 -17.91 -11.58 -12.29
N ALA A 113 -18.31 -12.02 -13.49
CA ALA A 113 -17.40 -12.35 -14.58
C ALA A 113 -17.45 -11.38 -15.76
N GLU A 114 -18.47 -10.53 -15.85
CA GLU A 114 -18.63 -9.64 -17.00
C GLU A 114 -17.70 -8.41 -16.87
N PRO A 115 -16.95 -8.00 -17.91
CA PRO A 115 -15.92 -6.97 -17.84
C PRO A 115 -16.30 -5.66 -17.15
N PHE A 116 -17.50 -5.13 -17.42
CA PHE A 116 -17.97 -3.91 -16.75
C PHE A 116 -18.25 -4.15 -15.27
N THR A 117 -18.83 -5.30 -14.91
CA THR A 117 -19.10 -5.63 -13.50
C THR A 117 -17.83 -5.95 -12.73
N CYS A 118 -16.85 -6.66 -13.32
CA CYS A 118 -15.52 -6.88 -12.76
C CYS A 118 -14.87 -5.56 -12.36
N GLU A 119 -14.86 -4.60 -13.28
CA GLU A 119 -14.23 -3.31 -13.06
C GLU A 119 -15.00 -2.44 -12.05
N CYS A 120 -16.34 -2.46 -12.07
CA CYS A 120 -17.16 -1.82 -11.04
C CYS A 120 -16.88 -2.39 -9.65
N ARG A 121 -16.76 -3.72 -9.51
CA ARG A 121 -16.49 -4.36 -8.22
C ARG A 121 -15.09 -4.06 -7.71
N ALA A 122 -14.09 -4.05 -8.58
CA ALA A 122 -12.72 -3.71 -8.21
C ALA A 122 -12.64 -2.26 -7.69
N TYR A 123 -13.17 -1.29 -8.44
CA TYR A 123 -13.19 0.10 -8.00
C TYR A 123 -14.10 0.32 -6.79
N GLY A 124 -15.26 -0.36 -6.72
CA GLY A 124 -16.13 -0.36 -5.55
C GLY A 124 -15.40 -0.82 -4.30
N ARG A 125 -14.65 -1.93 -4.37
CA ARG A 125 -13.83 -2.44 -3.25
C ARG A 125 -12.74 -1.46 -2.86
N ILE A 126 -12.08 -0.85 -3.84
CA ILE A 126 -11.03 0.16 -3.61
C ILE A 126 -11.61 1.39 -2.89
N GLN A 127 -12.79 1.88 -3.29
CA GLN A 127 -13.48 3.02 -2.67
C GLN A 127 -14.00 2.68 -1.27
N GLU A 128 -14.76 1.57 -1.14
CA GLU A 128 -15.34 1.12 0.14
C GLU A 128 -14.27 0.87 1.22
N SER A 129 -13.09 0.41 0.81
CA SER A 129 -11.97 0.17 1.72
C SER A 129 -11.11 1.41 1.99
N GLY A 130 -11.35 2.54 1.32
CA GLY A 130 -10.57 3.77 1.48
C GLY A 130 -9.18 3.75 0.86
N HIS A 131 -8.92 2.86 -0.11
CA HIS A 131 -7.61 2.67 -0.74
C HIS A 131 -7.55 3.23 -2.17
N GLU A 132 -8.27 4.33 -2.46
CA GLU A 132 -8.36 4.94 -3.80
C GLU A 132 -7.01 5.28 -4.43
N THR A 133 -5.95 5.42 -3.63
CA THR A 133 -4.58 5.65 -4.12
C THR A 133 -3.93 4.42 -4.76
N LEU A 134 -4.53 3.23 -4.69
CA LEU A 134 -4.00 2.00 -5.32
C LEU A 134 -4.17 1.98 -6.84
N ALA A 135 -5.16 2.70 -7.36
CA ALA A 135 -5.50 2.73 -8.78
C ALA A 135 -5.63 4.18 -9.27
N LEU A 136 -5.76 4.35 -10.58
CA LEU A 136 -6.17 5.62 -11.16
C LEU A 136 -7.57 5.98 -10.66
N LYS A 137 -7.84 7.26 -10.35
CA LYS A 137 -9.10 7.63 -9.71
C LYS A 137 -10.30 7.32 -10.60
N CYS A 138 -11.29 6.64 -10.04
CA CYS A 138 -12.58 6.33 -10.66
C CYS A 138 -13.68 7.15 -9.99
N TYR A 139 -14.53 7.79 -10.79
CA TYR A 139 -15.57 8.73 -10.32
C TYR A 139 -16.97 8.12 -10.32
N GLY A 140 -17.17 6.96 -10.94
CA GLY A 140 -18.45 6.28 -10.99
C GLY A 140 -18.75 5.67 -12.35
N TYR A 141 -19.85 4.91 -12.42
CA TYR A 141 -20.33 4.34 -13.69
C TYR A 141 -21.31 5.29 -14.40
N VAL A 142 -21.46 5.11 -15.71
CA VAL A 142 -22.42 5.82 -16.56
C VAL A 142 -23.21 4.79 -17.37
N LEU A 143 -24.52 5.00 -17.50
CA LEU A 143 -25.35 4.33 -18.49
C LEU A 143 -25.63 5.35 -19.58
N LEU A 144 -24.99 5.21 -20.74
CA LEU A 144 -24.99 6.23 -21.77
C LEU A 144 -26.41 6.43 -22.33
N ASP A 145 -26.89 7.67 -22.32
CA ASP A 145 -28.22 7.93 -22.88
C ASP A 145 -28.26 7.84 -24.41
N GLU A 146 -29.47 7.72 -24.99
CA GLU A 146 -29.66 7.60 -26.45
C GLU A 146 -29.12 8.81 -27.23
N GLU A 147 -29.16 10.01 -26.64
CA GLU A 147 -28.70 11.23 -27.30
C GLU A 147 -27.18 11.26 -27.40
N HIS A 148 -26.50 10.90 -26.32
CA HIS A 148 -25.04 10.83 -26.27
C HIS A 148 -24.50 9.64 -27.05
N GLU A 149 -25.18 8.48 -27.03
CA GLU A 149 -24.83 7.33 -27.87
C GLU A 149 -24.88 7.73 -29.36
N ARG A 150 -25.97 8.35 -29.81
CA ARG A 150 -26.11 8.80 -31.19
C ARG A 150 -25.07 9.85 -31.59
N ARG A 151 -24.77 10.80 -30.71
CA ARG A 151 -23.75 11.85 -30.95
C ARG A 151 -22.36 11.25 -31.07
N MET A 152 -22.00 10.34 -30.18
CA MET A 152 -20.71 9.64 -30.20
C MET A 152 -20.56 8.81 -31.49
N MET A 153 -21.57 8.01 -31.84
CA MET A 153 -21.58 7.27 -33.09
C MET A 153 -21.46 8.19 -34.31
N ALA A 154 -22.24 9.27 -34.39
CA ALA A 154 -22.17 10.19 -35.53
C ALA A 154 -20.81 10.90 -35.66
N GLN A 155 -20.14 11.18 -34.53
CA GLN A 155 -18.85 11.86 -34.51
C GLN A 155 -17.71 10.96 -34.99
N PHE A 156 -17.67 9.71 -34.54
CA PHE A 156 -16.51 8.82 -34.75
C PHE A 156 -16.77 7.66 -35.74
N GLN A 157 -18.03 7.24 -35.92
CA GLN A 157 -18.44 6.21 -36.89
C GLN A 157 -18.79 6.86 -38.24
N ASN A 158 -17.80 7.48 -38.88
CA ASN A 158 -17.98 8.06 -40.23
C ASN A 158 -16.94 7.47 -41.21
N PRO A 159 -17.23 7.40 -42.53
CA PRO A 159 -16.35 6.76 -43.51
C PRO A 159 -14.96 7.41 -43.66
N SER A 160 -14.77 8.60 -43.09
CA SER A 160 -13.51 9.35 -43.09
C SER A 160 -12.71 9.17 -41.78
N SER A 161 -13.29 8.51 -40.79
CA SER A 161 -12.67 8.14 -39.52
C SER A 161 -11.93 6.81 -39.69
N SER A 162 -10.75 6.70 -39.10
CA SER A 162 -10.03 5.42 -39.00
C SER A 162 -10.52 4.55 -37.84
N VAL A 163 -11.52 5.00 -37.09
CA VAL A 163 -12.07 4.32 -35.92
C VAL A 163 -13.30 3.51 -36.33
N ASP A 164 -13.27 2.21 -36.07
CA ASP A 164 -14.45 1.34 -36.15
C ASP A 164 -15.00 1.09 -34.74
N LEU A 165 -16.07 1.79 -34.39
CA LEU A 165 -16.78 1.63 -33.12
C LEU A 165 -17.78 0.48 -33.23
N ASP A 166 -17.36 -0.69 -32.75
CA ASP A 166 -18.24 -1.83 -32.53
C ASP A 166 -18.33 -2.14 -31.04
N PHE A 167 -19.57 -2.31 -30.57
CA PHE A 167 -19.84 -2.69 -29.19
C PHE A 167 -20.25 -4.16 -29.04
N ASN A 168 -20.25 -4.97 -30.11
CA ASN A 168 -20.55 -6.39 -30.05
C ASN A 168 -19.28 -7.24 -29.95
N GLY A 169 -19.33 -8.29 -29.13
CA GLY A 169 -18.24 -9.22 -28.94
C GLY A 169 -16.97 -8.60 -28.34
N SER A 170 -15.84 -9.24 -28.63
CA SER A 170 -14.50 -8.80 -28.27
C SER A 170 -13.66 -8.59 -29.54
N ILE A 171 -12.55 -7.85 -29.43
CA ILE A 171 -11.72 -7.53 -30.61
C ILE A 171 -11.18 -8.79 -31.33
N ASP A 172 -10.94 -9.86 -30.58
CA ASP A 172 -10.40 -11.13 -31.09
C ASP A 172 -11.48 -12.06 -31.65
N ALA A 173 -12.76 -11.82 -31.30
CA ALA A 173 -13.90 -12.62 -31.72
C ALA A 173 -15.13 -11.75 -32.04
N PRO A 174 -15.07 -10.90 -33.08
CA PRO A 174 -16.24 -10.16 -33.54
C PRO A 174 -17.29 -11.11 -34.12
N ILE A 175 -18.57 -10.93 -33.76
CA ILE A 175 -19.68 -11.76 -34.26
C ILE A 175 -20.64 -10.88 -35.06
N PRO A 176 -21.20 -11.36 -36.19
CA PRO A 176 -22.18 -10.59 -36.98
C PRO A 176 -23.50 -10.32 -36.25
N ASP A 177 -23.80 -11.12 -35.23
CA ASP A 177 -25.04 -11.06 -34.46
C ASP A 177 -24.93 -10.04 -33.32
N ASP A 178 -25.96 -9.21 -33.18
CA ASP A 178 -26.05 -8.19 -32.15
C ASP A 178 -26.26 -8.84 -30.77
N VAL A 179 -25.14 -9.06 -30.06
CA VAL A 179 -25.11 -9.67 -28.72
C VAL A 179 -25.89 -8.81 -27.73
N ARG A 180 -25.90 -7.49 -27.91
CA ARG A 180 -26.65 -6.54 -27.07
C ARG A 180 -28.16 -6.78 -27.19
N LEU A 181 -28.69 -7.13 -28.36
CA LEU A 181 -30.12 -7.45 -28.57
C LEU A 181 -30.58 -8.77 -27.93
N ARG A 182 -29.67 -9.67 -27.54
CA ARG A 182 -30.04 -10.93 -26.86
C ARG A 182 -30.61 -10.71 -25.45
N PHE A 183 -30.36 -9.54 -24.85
CA PHE A 183 -30.70 -9.23 -23.46
C PHE A 183 -31.49 -7.92 -23.33
N VAL A 184 -32.59 -7.79 -24.07
CA VAL A 184 -33.48 -6.62 -24.01
C VAL A 184 -34.03 -6.34 -22.61
N GLY A 185 -34.14 -5.05 -22.28
CA GLY A 185 -34.73 -4.56 -21.04
C GLY A 185 -36.26 -4.70 -20.99
N LYS A 186 -36.87 -4.24 -19.90
CA LYS A 186 -38.32 -4.28 -19.66
C LYS A 186 -39.13 -3.60 -20.76
N SER A 187 -38.58 -2.54 -21.36
CA SER A 187 -39.22 -1.82 -22.46
C SER A 187 -39.06 -2.52 -23.82
N GLY A 188 -38.42 -3.70 -23.89
CA GLY A 188 -38.08 -4.38 -25.14
C GLY A 188 -36.94 -3.70 -25.93
N ARG A 189 -36.26 -2.72 -25.33
CA ARG A 189 -35.12 -2.01 -25.93
C ARG A 189 -33.81 -2.72 -25.60
N PRO A 190 -32.77 -2.63 -26.46
CA PRO A 190 -31.43 -3.04 -26.07
C PRO A 190 -30.98 -2.24 -24.82
N PRO A 191 -30.19 -2.84 -23.92
CA PRO A 191 -29.69 -2.14 -22.74
C PRO A 191 -28.77 -0.98 -23.12
N PRO A 192 -28.62 0.07 -22.29
CA PRO A 192 -27.68 1.17 -22.56
C PRO A 192 -26.23 0.70 -22.63
N ILE A 193 -25.39 1.40 -23.40
CA ILE A 193 -23.93 1.19 -23.34
C ILE A 193 -23.46 1.61 -21.95
N ARG A 194 -22.76 0.71 -21.26
CA ARG A 194 -22.26 0.96 -19.91
C ARG A 194 -20.84 1.50 -19.97
N GLY A 195 -20.53 2.41 -19.07
CA GLY A 195 -19.21 3.04 -19.01
C GLY A 195 -18.76 3.38 -17.60
N ILE A 196 -17.49 3.73 -17.47
CA ILE A 196 -16.88 4.20 -16.23
C ILE A 196 -16.09 5.48 -16.52
N VAL A 197 -16.28 6.48 -15.66
CA VAL A 197 -15.56 7.77 -15.73
C VAL A 197 -14.33 7.72 -14.82
N LYS A 198 -13.16 7.98 -15.41
CA LYS A 198 -11.87 7.96 -14.72
C LYS A 198 -11.13 9.28 -14.90
N GLU A 199 -10.15 9.48 -14.04
CA GLU A 199 -9.19 10.57 -14.20
C GLU A 199 -8.50 10.48 -15.56
N LEU A 200 -8.44 11.61 -16.27
CA LEU A 200 -7.65 11.71 -17.50
C LEU A 200 -6.18 11.83 -17.10
N GLY A 201 -5.49 10.70 -16.99
CA GLY A 201 -4.07 10.69 -16.66
C GLY A 201 -3.21 11.26 -17.79
N VAL A 202 -1.99 11.65 -17.45
CA VAL A 202 -0.99 12.14 -18.41
C VAL A 202 -0.19 10.94 -18.94
N PRO A 203 -0.08 10.73 -20.26
CA PRO A 203 0.86 9.77 -20.83
C PRO A 203 2.29 10.24 -20.50
N ASP A 204 3.05 9.50 -19.70
CA ASP A 204 4.46 9.80 -19.43
C ASP A 204 5.28 9.06 -20.51
N GLU A 205 6.08 9.77 -21.30
CA GLU A 205 6.92 9.14 -22.35
C GLU A 205 7.94 8.13 -21.76
N GLU A 206 8.11 8.12 -20.43
CA GLU A 206 8.92 7.16 -19.66
C GLU A 206 8.08 6.44 -18.58
N ASN A 207 6.92 5.90 -18.97
CA ASN A 207 5.89 5.29 -18.09
C ASN A 207 6.41 4.30 -17.03
N LEU A 208 7.44 3.50 -17.31
CA LEU A 208 7.93 2.48 -16.38
C LEU A 208 9.35 2.76 -15.85
N ARG A 209 9.46 3.67 -14.88
CA ARG A 209 10.71 3.87 -14.11
C ARG A 209 10.85 2.84 -12.98
N PRO A 210 12.07 2.54 -12.47
CA PRO A 210 12.25 1.63 -11.34
C PRO A 210 11.45 2.01 -10.09
N ALA A 211 11.23 3.31 -9.83
CA ALA A 211 10.39 3.75 -8.72
C ALA A 211 8.90 3.40 -8.93
N VAL A 212 8.42 3.55 -10.18
CA VAL A 212 7.05 3.19 -10.57
C VAL A 212 6.87 1.68 -10.50
N ALA A 213 7.77 0.90 -11.10
CA ALA A 213 7.75 -0.56 -11.02
C ALA A 213 7.70 -1.09 -9.57
N ARG A 214 8.48 -0.50 -8.65
CA ARG A 214 8.37 -0.84 -7.20
C ARG A 214 7.00 -0.50 -6.62
N SER A 215 6.41 0.63 -7.00
CA SER A 215 5.08 1.00 -6.53
C SER A 215 4.03 0.04 -7.07
N ILE A 216 4.08 -0.30 -8.36
CA ILE A 216 3.12 -1.21 -8.99
C ILE A 216 3.16 -2.58 -8.33
N LEU A 217 4.34 -3.17 -8.11
CA LEU A 217 4.44 -4.46 -7.40
C LEU A 217 3.84 -4.40 -5.99
N ARG A 218 4.06 -3.31 -5.27
CA ARG A 218 3.47 -3.08 -3.95
C ARG A 218 1.95 -2.89 -4.02
N ASP A 219 1.47 -2.19 -5.04
CA ASP A 219 0.04 -1.94 -5.24
C ASP A 219 -0.69 -3.24 -5.63
N ILE A 220 -0.09 -4.12 -6.45
CA ILE A 220 -0.56 -5.50 -6.72
C ILE A 220 -0.74 -6.27 -5.40
N ILE A 221 0.29 -6.32 -4.54
CA ILE A 221 0.23 -7.02 -3.25
C ILE A 221 -0.90 -6.47 -2.37
N ARG A 222 -1.10 -5.15 -2.37
CA ARG A 222 -2.17 -4.50 -1.59
C ARG A 222 -3.57 -4.79 -2.16
N MET A 223 -3.73 -4.81 -3.48
CA MET A 223 -4.99 -5.22 -4.13
C MET A 223 -5.36 -6.66 -3.77
N GLN A 224 -4.40 -7.59 -3.77
CA GLN A 224 -4.65 -8.97 -3.35
C GLN A 224 -5.06 -9.07 -1.88
N LYS A 225 -4.53 -8.21 -0.99
CA LYS A 225 -5.00 -8.10 0.41
C LYS A 225 -6.45 -7.61 0.52
N LEU A 226 -6.94 -6.86 -0.47
CA LEU A 226 -8.35 -6.43 -0.55
C LEU A 226 -9.26 -7.47 -1.19
N GLY A 227 -8.72 -8.64 -1.58
CA GLY A 227 -9.46 -9.69 -2.27
C GLY A 227 -9.67 -9.39 -3.76
N ILE A 228 -8.78 -8.58 -4.38
CA ILE A 228 -8.78 -8.28 -5.81
C ILE A 228 -7.57 -9.01 -6.42
N ILE A 229 -7.82 -9.96 -7.31
CA ILE A 229 -6.80 -10.79 -7.99
C ILE A 229 -7.08 -10.88 -9.48
N GLY A 230 -6.15 -11.40 -10.28
CA GLY A 230 -6.36 -11.54 -11.73
C GLY A 230 -6.38 -10.18 -12.41
N ILE A 231 -5.53 -9.27 -11.94
CA ILE A 231 -5.41 -7.92 -12.48
C ILE A 231 -4.51 -7.95 -13.73
N ASP A 232 -4.95 -7.30 -14.80
CA ASP A 232 -4.29 -7.34 -16.12
C ASP A 232 -3.02 -6.47 -16.15
N VAL A 233 -1.96 -6.95 -15.48
CA VAL A 233 -0.70 -6.21 -15.31
C VAL A 233 0.05 -6.12 -16.63
N MET A 234 -0.01 -4.95 -17.27
CA MET A 234 0.80 -4.57 -18.43
C MET A 234 1.23 -3.10 -18.32
N ASP A 235 2.30 -2.73 -19.02
CA ASP A 235 2.85 -1.37 -18.98
C ASP A 235 1.90 -0.34 -19.61
N VAL A 236 1.18 -0.72 -20.67
CA VAL A 236 0.13 0.08 -21.29
C VAL A 236 -1.05 0.39 -20.36
N GLN A 237 -1.22 -0.40 -19.29
CA GLN A 237 -2.26 -0.20 -18.27
C GLN A 237 -1.78 0.67 -17.10
N ILE A 238 -0.56 1.21 -17.17
CA ILE A 238 0.00 2.12 -16.18
C ILE A 238 -0.14 3.55 -16.68
N VAL A 239 -1.04 4.29 -16.04
CA VAL A 239 -1.33 5.69 -16.35
C VAL A 239 -1.01 6.54 -15.12
N SER A 240 -0.19 7.58 -15.28
CA SER A 240 0.27 8.42 -14.15
C SER A 240 0.88 7.61 -12.99
N GLY A 241 1.56 6.49 -13.33
CA GLY A 241 2.19 5.59 -12.37
C GLY A 241 1.22 4.69 -11.58
N LYS A 242 -0.03 4.55 -12.04
CA LYS A 242 -1.08 3.75 -11.40
C LYS A 242 -1.74 2.78 -12.39
N LEU A 243 -2.16 1.62 -11.90
CA LEU A 243 -2.99 0.69 -12.68
C LEU A 243 -4.37 1.31 -12.92
N CYS A 244 -4.89 1.17 -14.13
CA CYS A 244 -6.19 1.76 -14.50
C CYS A 244 -7.22 0.78 -15.06
N ASP A 245 -6.87 -0.45 -15.42
CA ASP A 245 -7.78 -1.44 -16.00
C ASP A 245 -8.00 -2.64 -15.06
N PHE A 246 -9.28 -2.92 -14.75
CA PHE A 246 -9.69 -4.06 -13.91
C PHE A 246 -10.82 -4.87 -14.55
N SER A 247 -10.93 -4.84 -15.88
CA SER A 247 -11.98 -5.54 -16.61
C SER A 247 -11.91 -7.08 -16.50
N THR A 248 -10.79 -7.64 -16.07
CA THR A 248 -10.60 -9.08 -15.81
C THR A 248 -10.50 -9.43 -14.32
N ALA A 249 -10.60 -8.42 -13.44
CA ALA A 249 -10.30 -8.59 -12.03
C ALA A 249 -11.36 -9.41 -11.29
N ILE A 250 -10.90 -10.42 -10.56
CA ILE A 250 -11.73 -11.22 -9.64
C ILE A 250 -11.74 -10.53 -8.27
N THR A 251 -12.92 -10.09 -7.84
CA THR A 251 -13.10 -9.36 -6.56
C THR A 251 -14.01 -10.10 -5.60
N THR A 252 -13.48 -10.50 -4.44
CA THR A 252 -14.22 -11.16 -3.35
C THR A 252 -15.39 -10.28 -2.83
N PRO A 253 -16.59 -10.84 -2.58
CA PRO A 253 -16.97 -12.24 -2.74
C PRO A 253 -17.15 -12.62 -4.23
N HIS A 254 -16.62 -13.75 -4.67
CA HIS A 254 -16.71 -14.20 -6.07
C HIS A 254 -16.95 -15.71 -6.11
N PHE A 255 -17.67 -16.24 -7.11
CA PHE A 255 -17.97 -17.68 -7.16
C PHE A 255 -16.71 -18.53 -7.13
N LEU A 256 -15.59 -18.07 -7.69
CA LEU A 256 -14.28 -18.74 -7.61
C LEU A 256 -13.63 -18.68 -6.22
N THR A 257 -13.76 -17.56 -5.50
CA THR A 257 -13.00 -17.30 -4.26
C THR A 257 -13.84 -17.47 -2.99
N THR A 258 -15.14 -17.70 -3.13
CA THR A 258 -16.12 -17.76 -2.04
C THR A 258 -17.00 -19.01 -2.23
N PRO A 259 -16.51 -20.20 -1.83
CA PRO A 259 -17.23 -21.45 -2.02
C PRO A 259 -18.59 -21.47 -1.29
N ASP A 260 -18.74 -20.69 -0.21
CA ASP A 260 -19.99 -20.56 0.54
C ASP A 260 -21.17 -20.02 -0.31
N ILE A 261 -20.90 -19.40 -1.46
CA ILE A 261 -21.94 -18.96 -2.40
C ILE A 261 -22.71 -20.15 -2.99
N ASN A 262 -22.07 -21.31 -3.16
CA ASN A 262 -22.71 -22.51 -3.71
C ASN A 262 -22.67 -23.67 -2.69
N PRO A 263 -23.79 -23.95 -2.00
CA PRO A 263 -23.85 -24.99 -0.97
C PRO A 263 -23.76 -26.42 -1.53
N HIS A 264 -23.79 -26.61 -2.85
CA HIS A 264 -23.73 -27.92 -3.50
C HIS A 264 -22.31 -28.35 -3.88
N LEU A 265 -21.29 -27.53 -3.61
CA LEU A 265 -19.91 -27.87 -3.93
C LEU A 265 -19.41 -29.05 -3.09
N THR A 266 -18.74 -30.01 -3.74
CA THR A 266 -18.03 -31.08 -3.03
C THR A 266 -16.71 -30.55 -2.46
N ALA A 267 -16.14 -31.24 -1.47
CA ALA A 267 -14.84 -30.86 -0.90
C ALA A 267 -13.72 -30.84 -1.96
N GLU A 268 -13.79 -31.71 -2.96
CA GLU A 268 -12.86 -31.74 -4.09
C GLU A 268 -13.00 -30.50 -4.97
N MET A 269 -14.23 -30.10 -5.31
CA MET A 269 -14.50 -28.87 -6.07
C MET A 269 -14.02 -27.62 -5.32
N VAL A 270 -14.26 -27.54 -4.01
CA VAL A 270 -13.75 -26.45 -3.17
C VAL A 270 -12.22 -26.39 -3.20
N SER A 271 -11.54 -27.54 -3.17
CA SER A 271 -10.09 -27.62 -3.25
C SER A 271 -9.55 -27.17 -4.63
N MET A 272 -10.24 -27.51 -5.72
CA MET A 272 -9.92 -27.03 -7.07
C MET A 272 -10.10 -25.51 -7.19
N MET A 273 -11.17 -24.96 -6.61
CA MET A 273 -11.41 -23.52 -6.59
C MET A 273 -10.35 -22.77 -5.79
N GLU A 274 -9.91 -23.33 -4.66
CA GLU A 274 -8.78 -22.81 -3.90
C GLU A 274 -7.51 -22.77 -4.75
N PHE A 275 -7.19 -23.87 -5.44
CA PHE A 275 -6.04 -23.94 -6.35
C PHE A 275 -6.12 -22.86 -7.43
N ALA A 276 -7.26 -22.74 -8.12
CA ALA A 276 -7.47 -21.74 -9.17
C ALA A 276 -7.38 -20.30 -8.64
N THR A 277 -7.88 -20.04 -7.43
CA THR A 277 -7.74 -18.75 -6.75
C THR A 277 -6.27 -18.38 -6.54
N PHE A 278 -5.46 -19.32 -6.04
CA PHE A 278 -4.03 -19.11 -5.85
C PHE A 278 -3.29 -18.98 -7.19
N GLU A 279 -3.71 -19.72 -8.22
CA GLU A 279 -3.14 -19.63 -9.56
C GLU A 279 -3.37 -18.25 -10.19
N LYS A 280 -4.58 -17.69 -10.07
CA LYS A 280 -4.91 -16.33 -10.53
C LYS A 280 -4.08 -15.27 -9.80
N ALA A 281 -3.98 -15.37 -8.48
CA ALA A 281 -3.12 -14.47 -7.70
C ALA A 281 -1.63 -14.61 -8.05
N LEU A 282 -1.15 -15.81 -8.37
CA LEU A 282 0.20 -16.03 -8.90
C LEU A 282 0.37 -15.40 -10.30
N GLY A 283 -0.68 -15.42 -11.12
CA GLY A 283 -0.75 -14.81 -12.44
C GLY A 283 -0.33 -13.34 -12.44
N ASP A 284 -0.85 -12.54 -11.50
CA ASP A 284 -0.52 -11.11 -11.39
C ASP A 284 0.99 -10.85 -11.23
N TYR A 285 1.66 -11.68 -10.42
CA TYR A 285 3.11 -11.57 -10.20
C TYR A 285 3.92 -12.02 -11.42
N LYS A 286 3.46 -13.04 -12.14
CA LYS A 286 4.09 -13.48 -13.39
C LYS A 286 3.98 -12.38 -14.45
N ARG A 287 2.78 -11.80 -14.62
CA ARG A 287 2.53 -10.69 -15.54
C ARG A 287 3.37 -9.47 -15.21
N PHE A 288 3.56 -9.15 -13.93
CA PHE A 288 4.50 -8.11 -13.52
C PHE A 288 5.94 -8.39 -13.98
N ASP A 289 6.45 -9.61 -13.78
CA ASP A 289 7.81 -9.98 -14.23
C ASP A 289 7.93 -9.97 -15.76
N ASP A 290 6.90 -10.44 -16.47
CA ASP A 290 6.83 -10.42 -17.94
C ASP A 290 6.83 -8.99 -18.47
N MET A 291 6.03 -8.09 -17.89
CA MET A 291 6.01 -6.66 -18.22
C MET A 291 7.41 -6.03 -18.06
N ILE A 292 8.11 -6.29 -16.94
CA ILE A 292 9.46 -5.76 -16.72
C ILE A 292 10.45 -6.33 -17.73
N ARG A 293 10.33 -7.62 -18.07
CA ARG A 293 11.18 -8.26 -19.08
C ARG A 293 10.96 -7.62 -20.45
N GLU A 294 9.73 -7.49 -20.89
CA GLU A 294 9.36 -6.92 -22.19
C GLU A 294 9.81 -5.46 -22.29
N TRP A 295 9.57 -4.68 -21.24
CA TRP A 295 10.09 -3.31 -21.15
C TRP A 295 11.60 -3.23 -21.29
N ASN A 296 12.35 -4.12 -20.63
CA ASN A 296 13.81 -4.16 -20.74
C ASN A 296 14.32 -4.62 -22.12
N LEU A 297 13.56 -5.46 -22.82
CA LEU A 297 13.92 -5.98 -24.14
C LEU A 297 13.61 -4.98 -25.26
N PHE A 298 12.47 -4.31 -25.19
CA PHE A 298 11.91 -3.52 -26.29
C PHE A 298 11.82 -2.01 -26.00
N GLY A 299 11.85 -1.59 -24.73
CA GLY A 299 11.65 -0.19 -24.30
C GLY A 299 12.86 0.75 -24.42
N GLY A 300 13.97 0.27 -24.95
CA GLY A 300 15.05 1.09 -25.55
C GLY A 300 15.52 2.35 -24.80
N LYS A 301 15.92 2.31 -23.50
CA LYS A 301 16.73 3.38 -22.85
C LYS A 301 17.68 2.88 -21.74
N ALA A 302 18.66 3.73 -21.40
CA ALA A 302 20.02 3.48 -20.87
C ALA A 302 20.24 2.62 -19.60
N ARG A 303 19.21 2.13 -18.88
CA ARG A 303 19.40 1.26 -17.70
C ARG A 303 18.25 0.26 -17.52
N PRO A 304 18.54 -1.06 -17.47
CA PRO A 304 17.51 -2.07 -17.26
C PRO A 304 16.92 -2.00 -15.84
N ILE A 305 15.62 -2.22 -15.74
CA ILE A 305 14.90 -2.34 -14.47
C ILE A 305 15.17 -3.73 -13.89
N SER A 306 15.75 -3.79 -12.69
CA SER A 306 16.14 -5.06 -12.03
C SER A 306 15.13 -5.55 -10.99
N ILE A 307 13.93 -4.97 -10.95
CA ILE A 307 12.90 -5.31 -9.95
C ILE A 307 12.09 -6.47 -10.47
N THR A 308 11.94 -7.51 -9.67
CA THR A 308 11.15 -8.69 -10.01
C THR A 308 10.30 -9.11 -8.83
N ALA A 309 9.10 -9.62 -9.11
CA ALA A 309 8.24 -10.30 -8.16
C ALA A 309 8.86 -11.65 -7.75
N PHE A 310 9.61 -12.34 -8.63
CA PHE A 310 10.30 -13.58 -8.27
C PHE A 310 11.83 -13.44 -8.35
N PRO A 311 12.59 -14.16 -7.50
CA PRO A 311 14.04 -14.22 -7.64
C PRO A 311 14.45 -14.70 -9.05
N GLY A 312 15.05 -13.80 -9.84
CA GLY A 312 15.48 -14.09 -11.21
C GLY A 312 14.42 -13.89 -12.31
N GLY A 313 13.24 -13.35 -11.99
CA GLY A 313 12.26 -12.86 -12.99
C GLY A 313 11.58 -13.93 -13.85
N ARG A 314 11.63 -15.21 -13.46
CA ARG A 314 11.06 -16.35 -14.22
C ARG A 314 9.94 -17.09 -13.46
N GLY A 315 9.14 -16.36 -12.69
CA GLY A 315 8.15 -17.00 -11.83
C GLY A 315 8.78 -18.01 -10.85
N CYS A 316 7.99 -18.98 -10.39
CA CYS A 316 8.48 -20.15 -9.66
C CYS A 316 9.31 -21.14 -10.51
N GLY A 317 9.65 -20.77 -11.76
CA GLY A 317 10.57 -21.51 -12.63
C GLY A 317 12.02 -21.39 -12.17
N LEU A 318 12.31 -21.85 -10.94
CA LEU A 318 13.68 -22.02 -10.47
C LEU A 318 14.40 -23.00 -11.41
N ARG A 319 15.53 -22.56 -12.00
CA ARG A 319 16.46 -23.43 -12.77
C ARG A 319 16.98 -24.63 -11.96
N TYR A 320 16.80 -24.60 -10.65
CA TYR A 320 17.18 -25.68 -9.75
C TYR A 320 15.95 -26.51 -9.39
N ASN A 321 15.97 -27.78 -9.78
CA ASN A 321 15.12 -28.84 -9.23
C ASN A 321 15.34 -28.90 -7.71
N LEU A 322 14.57 -28.13 -6.94
CA LEU A 322 14.49 -28.30 -5.49
C LEU A 322 13.81 -29.65 -5.25
N ARG A 323 14.65 -30.67 -5.00
CA ARG A 323 14.26 -32.06 -4.72
C ARG A 323 13.34 -32.12 -3.49
N ASN A 324 12.03 -32.04 -3.68
CA ASN A 324 11.02 -32.77 -2.90
C ASN A 324 9.65 -32.70 -3.61
N LYS A 325 8.98 -33.86 -3.83
CA LYS A 325 7.69 -33.93 -4.54
C LYS A 325 6.60 -33.06 -3.86
N ALA A 326 6.63 -32.90 -2.54
CA ALA A 326 5.64 -32.11 -1.77
C ALA A 326 5.81 -30.58 -1.86
N ALA A 327 6.90 -30.07 -2.46
CA ALA A 327 7.12 -28.64 -2.65
C ALA A 327 6.68 -28.14 -4.02
N ARG A 328 6.46 -29.05 -4.99
CA ARG A 328 5.90 -28.73 -6.32
C ARG A 328 4.42 -28.34 -6.26
N GLU A 329 3.70 -28.81 -5.25
CA GLU A 329 2.25 -28.59 -5.09
C GLU A 329 1.91 -27.26 -4.40
N ARG A 330 2.90 -26.49 -3.93
CA ARG A 330 2.65 -25.21 -3.26
C ARG A 330 2.73 -24.07 -4.26
N ILE A 331 1.58 -23.53 -4.63
CA ILE A 331 1.49 -22.26 -5.35
C ILE A 331 2.04 -21.16 -4.43
N PHE A 332 3.04 -20.42 -4.90
CA PHE A 332 3.58 -19.27 -4.18
C PHE A 332 2.72 -18.04 -4.43
N THR A 333 2.21 -17.43 -3.38
CA THR A 333 1.64 -16.07 -3.40
C THR A 333 2.19 -15.28 -2.21
N TYR A 334 2.34 -13.97 -2.35
CA TYR A 334 2.77 -13.11 -1.25
C TYR A 334 1.70 -12.92 -0.16
N VAL A 335 0.45 -13.17 -0.52
CA VAL A 335 -0.75 -12.96 0.30
C VAL A 335 -1.69 -14.13 0.06
N ASP A 336 -2.42 -14.57 1.10
CA ASP A 336 -3.57 -15.45 0.92
C ASP A 336 -4.77 -14.59 0.50
N PRO A 337 -5.20 -14.64 -0.77
CA PRO A 337 -6.28 -13.78 -1.27
C PRO A 337 -7.64 -14.08 -0.63
N ARG A 338 -7.79 -15.22 0.06
CA ARG A 338 -9.02 -15.59 0.79
C ARG A 338 -9.12 -14.93 2.17
N SER A 339 -8.02 -14.38 2.67
CA SER A 339 -8.00 -13.73 3.99
C SER A 339 -8.73 -12.38 4.02
N ALA A 340 -9.11 -11.85 2.86
CA ALA A 340 -9.89 -10.64 2.72
C ALA A 340 -11.31 -10.85 3.28
N LYS A 341 -11.65 -10.14 4.36
CA LYS A 341 -13.02 -10.12 4.89
C LYS A 341 -13.87 -9.13 4.08
N PRO A 342 -15.15 -9.43 3.82
CA PRO A 342 -16.05 -8.45 3.23
C PRO A 342 -16.18 -7.23 4.16
N ALA A 343 -16.33 -6.05 3.56
CA ALA A 343 -16.42 -4.80 4.31
C ALA A 343 -17.85 -4.65 4.84
N SER A 344 -17.99 -4.34 6.14
CA SER A 344 -19.31 -4.09 6.75
C SER A 344 -20.08 -3.02 5.96
N PRO A 345 -21.41 -3.14 5.76
CA PRO A 345 -22.20 -2.31 4.82
C PRO A 345 -22.36 -0.82 5.17
N THR A 346 -21.50 -0.24 6.01
CA THR A 346 -21.77 1.07 6.65
C THR A 346 -21.02 2.24 6.03
N ALA A 347 -20.45 2.09 4.83
CA ALA A 347 -19.60 3.11 4.21
C ALA A 347 -20.20 3.85 3.00
N TYR A 348 -21.54 3.89 2.84
CA TYR A 348 -22.15 4.90 1.97
C TYR A 348 -22.33 6.22 2.73
N ARG A 349 -21.32 7.10 2.70
CA ARG A 349 -21.52 8.50 3.05
C ARG A 349 -22.06 9.25 1.84
N VAL A 350 -23.37 9.26 1.69
CA VAL A 350 -24.05 10.36 0.98
C VAL A 350 -23.83 11.60 1.82
N ALA A 351 -23.15 12.59 1.25
CA ALA A 351 -22.99 13.91 1.85
C ALA A 351 -24.36 14.63 1.90
N THR A 352 -25.16 14.31 2.91
CA THR A 352 -26.29 15.16 3.31
C THR A 352 -25.95 15.85 4.63
N MET A 353 -25.83 17.17 4.55
CA MET A 353 -25.74 18.05 5.70
C MET A 353 -26.98 17.87 6.57
N ALA A 354 -26.80 17.31 7.78
CA ALA A 354 -27.79 17.37 8.84
C ALA A 354 -27.12 17.80 10.15
N ALA A 355 -27.79 18.72 10.85
CA ALA A 355 -27.34 19.48 12.01
C ALA A 355 -27.08 18.61 13.27
N PRO A 356 -26.37 19.15 14.29
CA PRO A 356 -25.68 18.37 15.31
C PRO A 356 -26.58 18.01 16.50
N GLY A 357 -26.56 16.73 16.87
CA GLY A 357 -27.09 16.22 18.13
C GLY A 357 -26.51 14.83 18.41
N ASP A 358 -25.65 14.76 19.43
CA ASP A 358 -25.06 13.59 20.08
C ASP A 358 -24.48 12.47 19.20
N ARG A 359 -23.15 12.53 18.96
CA ARG A 359 -22.36 11.36 18.55
C ARG A 359 -21.27 11.11 19.59
N ASN A 360 -21.27 9.90 20.17
CA ASN A 360 -20.16 9.37 20.96
C ASN A 360 -18.89 9.35 20.09
N SER A 361 -18.03 10.35 20.27
CA SER A 361 -16.72 10.41 19.65
C SER A 361 -15.66 9.83 20.60
N THR A 362 -14.66 9.15 20.03
CA THR A 362 -13.51 8.62 20.77
C THR A 362 -12.23 9.10 20.11
N SER A 363 -11.22 9.45 20.92
CA SER A 363 -9.90 9.85 20.45
C SER A 363 -8.90 8.70 20.52
N LEU A 364 -7.83 8.78 19.71
CA LEU A 364 -6.71 7.83 19.79
C LEU A 364 -6.08 7.83 21.19
N ARG A 365 -6.00 9.00 21.84
CA ARG A 365 -5.56 9.13 23.23
C ARG A 365 -6.43 8.30 24.18
N ALA A 366 -7.75 8.31 24.00
CA ALA A 366 -8.66 7.55 24.85
C ALA A 366 -8.42 6.03 24.74
N ILE A 367 -8.17 5.52 23.52
CA ILE A 367 -7.83 4.10 23.28
C ILE A 367 -6.51 3.73 23.97
N LEU A 368 -5.47 4.55 23.78
CA LEU A 368 -4.13 4.31 24.34
C LEU A 368 -4.04 4.55 25.86
N THR A 369 -5.09 5.11 26.48
CA THR A 369 -5.13 5.39 27.92
C THR A 369 -6.24 4.67 28.67
N GLN A 370 -6.86 3.69 28.01
CA GLN A 370 -7.96 2.90 28.55
C GLN A 370 -7.58 2.14 29.84
N ALA A 371 -8.61 1.67 30.56
CA ALA A 371 -8.44 0.86 31.76
C ALA A 371 -7.75 -0.48 31.44
N LYS A 372 -6.80 -0.87 32.29
CA LYS A 372 -6.03 -2.11 32.15
C LYS A 372 -6.50 -3.17 33.15
N PRO A 373 -6.25 -4.46 32.86
CA PRO A 373 -6.52 -5.54 33.80
C PRO A 373 -5.72 -5.36 35.09
N GLN A 374 -6.33 -5.76 36.21
CA GLN A 374 -5.61 -5.82 37.48
C GLN A 374 -4.60 -6.95 37.46
N ILE A 375 -3.36 -6.67 37.86
CA ILE A 375 -2.32 -7.69 38.00
C ILE A 375 -2.38 -8.26 39.42
N SER A 376 -2.45 -9.58 39.50
CA SER A 376 -2.24 -10.34 40.74
C SER A 376 -0.93 -11.12 40.63
N CYS A 377 0.08 -10.67 41.36
CA CYS A 377 1.40 -11.29 41.37
C CYS A 377 1.52 -12.28 42.55
N MET A 378 1.76 -13.56 42.25
CA MET A 378 2.14 -14.55 43.26
C MET A 378 3.67 -14.57 43.39
N LYS A 379 4.22 -14.97 44.55
CA LYS A 379 5.67 -15.15 44.66
C LYS A 379 6.12 -16.25 43.68
N TYR A 380 6.94 -15.89 42.70
CA TYR A 380 7.50 -16.84 41.74
C TYR A 380 9.02 -16.73 41.65
N THR A 381 9.66 -17.85 41.33
CA THR A 381 11.10 -17.92 41.13
C THR A 381 11.48 -17.19 39.85
N ALA A 382 12.25 -16.12 39.98
CA ALA A 382 12.78 -15.41 38.84
C ALA A 382 13.87 -16.26 38.16
N SER A 383 13.78 -16.42 36.83
CA SER A 383 14.86 -16.99 36.02
C SER A 383 16.11 -16.11 36.12
N LYS A 384 17.30 -16.72 36.03
CA LYS A 384 18.54 -15.96 35.93
C LYS A 384 18.53 -15.15 34.63
N ASN A 385 19.11 -13.95 34.66
CA ASN A 385 19.37 -13.22 33.42
C ASN A 385 20.29 -14.05 32.54
N THR A 386 20.05 -14.03 31.22
CA THR A 386 20.90 -14.72 30.26
C THR A 386 22.29 -14.10 30.28
N ILE A 387 23.25 -14.82 30.87
CA ILE A 387 24.65 -14.43 30.87
C ILE A 387 25.21 -14.78 29.48
N GLY A 388 25.69 -13.78 28.76
CA GLY A 388 26.29 -13.93 27.43
C GLY A 388 27.49 -12.99 27.28
N ARG A 389 28.18 -13.00 26.15
CA ARG A 389 29.20 -11.96 25.86
C ARG A 389 28.54 -10.66 25.36
N TRP A 390 27.52 -10.18 26.07
CA TRP A 390 26.84 -8.92 25.71
C TRP A 390 27.70 -7.73 26.09
N PRO A 391 27.62 -6.61 25.36
CA PRO A 391 28.25 -5.38 25.85
C PRO A 391 27.62 -5.01 27.20
N LEU A 392 28.43 -4.52 28.13
CA LEU A 392 27.96 -3.97 29.40
C LEU A 392 28.20 -2.46 29.37
N PRO A 393 27.20 -1.64 29.73
CA PRO A 393 27.41 -0.21 29.86
C PRO A 393 28.30 0.03 31.08
N LYS A 394 29.10 1.09 31.03
CA LYS A 394 29.64 1.66 32.27
C LYS A 394 28.50 2.35 33.03
N HIS A 395 28.64 2.52 34.35
CA HIS A 395 27.61 3.14 35.18
C HIS A 395 27.28 4.58 34.75
N ASP A 396 28.24 5.33 34.21
CA ASP A 396 28.07 6.67 33.62
C ASP A 396 27.34 6.65 32.27
N GLY A 397 27.11 5.47 31.69
CA GLY A 397 26.40 5.27 30.43
C GLY A 397 24.89 5.04 30.59
N ILE A 398 24.36 5.07 31.81
CA ILE A 398 22.93 4.93 32.11
C ILE A 398 22.39 6.28 32.58
N ALA A 399 21.38 6.80 31.89
CA ALA A 399 20.75 8.08 32.21
C ALA A 399 19.23 7.97 32.21
N GLU A 400 18.55 8.88 32.92
CA GLU A 400 17.12 9.09 32.78
C GLU A 400 16.81 9.72 31.41
N TRP A 401 15.74 9.27 30.76
CA TRP A 401 15.24 9.87 29.52
C TRP A 401 14.19 10.94 29.83
N SER A 402 14.61 12.05 30.43
CA SER A 402 13.75 13.13 30.92
C SER A 402 12.83 13.73 29.85
N GLU A 403 13.27 13.78 28.58
CA GLU A 403 12.45 14.25 27.46
C GLU A 403 11.24 13.34 27.19
N PHE A 404 11.30 12.04 27.54
CA PHE A 404 10.26 11.05 27.26
C PHE A 404 9.12 11.12 28.28
N ASN A 405 8.39 12.23 28.28
CA ASN A 405 7.29 12.51 29.19
C ASN A 405 6.00 12.88 28.43
N LEU A 406 4.88 13.01 29.16
CA LEU A 406 3.57 13.30 28.55
C LEU A 406 3.53 14.66 27.86
N GLU A 407 4.17 15.69 28.42
CA GLU A 407 4.19 17.04 27.87
C GLU A 407 4.84 17.05 26.48
N SER A 408 6.06 16.50 26.37
CA SER A 408 6.75 16.33 25.08
C SER A 408 5.96 15.50 24.08
N LEU A 409 5.23 14.47 24.54
CA LEU A 409 4.37 13.66 23.67
C LEU A 409 3.19 14.47 23.13
N VAL A 410 2.54 15.26 23.97
CA VAL A 410 1.40 16.10 23.57
C VAL A 410 1.86 17.21 22.63
N GLU A 411 3.00 17.84 22.89
CA GLU A 411 3.59 18.80 21.95
C GLU A 411 3.90 18.17 20.59
N SER A 412 4.50 16.97 20.59
CA SER A 412 4.96 16.33 19.35
C SER A 412 3.83 15.68 18.53
N TYR A 413 2.87 15.02 19.18
CA TYR A 413 1.85 14.19 18.54
C TYR A 413 0.40 14.47 19.00
N GLY A 414 0.17 15.52 19.80
CA GLY A 414 -1.16 15.90 20.29
C GLY A 414 -2.18 16.11 19.17
N HIS A 415 -1.74 16.69 18.05
CA HIS A 415 -2.54 16.90 16.84
C HIS A 415 -3.04 15.62 16.16
N ILE A 416 -2.47 14.44 16.50
CA ILE A 416 -2.95 13.11 16.09
C ILE A 416 -3.72 12.46 17.23
N LEU A 417 -3.16 12.48 18.45
CA LEU A 417 -3.73 11.83 19.63
C LEU A 417 -5.12 12.36 20.01
N ASN A 418 -5.36 13.65 19.80
CA ASN A 418 -6.59 14.33 20.21
C ASN A 418 -7.66 14.37 19.13
N ARG A 419 -7.39 13.82 17.94
CA ARG A 419 -8.41 13.78 16.88
C ARG A 419 -9.52 12.83 17.28
N GLU A 420 -10.74 13.31 17.15
CA GLU A 420 -11.95 12.55 17.43
C GLU A 420 -12.40 11.79 16.17
N GLY A 421 -12.68 10.49 16.35
CA GLY A 421 -13.21 9.61 15.33
C GLY A 421 -14.63 9.16 15.64
N PRO A 422 -15.41 8.72 14.63
CA PRO A 422 -16.72 8.12 14.87
C PRO A 422 -16.58 6.80 15.62
N GLY A 423 -17.20 6.69 16.82
CA GLY A 423 -17.25 5.45 17.60
C GLY A 423 -17.02 5.65 19.10
N GLY A 424 -17.54 4.73 19.92
CA GLY A 424 -17.22 4.63 21.36
C GLY A 424 -15.96 3.79 21.61
N ILE A 425 -15.36 3.91 22.81
CA ILE A 425 -14.20 3.09 23.21
C ILE A 425 -14.63 1.61 23.24
N LEU A 426 -14.32 0.86 22.19
CA LEU A 426 -14.41 -0.60 22.20
C LEU A 426 -13.22 -1.12 23.02
N ALA A 427 -13.48 -1.60 24.23
CA ALA A 427 -12.47 -2.29 25.02
C ALA A 427 -12.00 -3.54 24.26
N PRO A 428 -10.71 -3.92 24.32
CA PRO A 428 -10.25 -5.14 23.70
C PRO A 428 -10.93 -6.32 24.36
N ASP A 429 -11.59 -7.17 23.58
CA ASP A 429 -12.21 -8.40 24.08
C ASP A 429 -11.14 -9.27 24.75
N LEU A 430 -11.16 -9.33 26.08
CA LEU A 430 -10.41 -10.30 26.87
C LEU A 430 -11.28 -10.87 28.01
N PRO A 431 -11.20 -12.19 28.26
CA PRO A 431 -11.92 -12.84 29.34
C PRO A 431 -11.27 -12.47 30.68
N ASN A 432 -12.11 -11.97 31.59
CA ASN A 432 -11.82 -11.64 32.99
C ASN A 432 -10.84 -10.48 33.22
N ASN A 433 -11.30 -9.48 33.99
CA ASN A 433 -10.62 -8.23 34.38
C ASN A 433 -9.32 -8.40 35.21
N LYS A 434 -8.64 -9.55 35.17
CA LYS A 434 -7.52 -9.91 36.05
C LYS A 434 -6.48 -10.77 35.34
N ILE A 435 -5.20 -10.39 35.45
CA ILE A 435 -4.05 -11.16 34.96
C ILE A 435 -3.30 -11.75 36.17
N GLU A 436 -3.11 -13.07 36.17
CA GLU A 436 -2.37 -13.77 37.24
C GLU A 436 -0.94 -14.13 36.81
N ILE A 437 0.04 -13.53 37.47
CA ILE A 437 1.45 -13.75 37.23
C ILE A 437 2.00 -14.67 38.32
N SER A 438 2.27 -15.93 37.94
CA SER A 438 2.88 -16.94 38.81
C SER A 438 4.19 -17.51 38.26
N LYS A 439 4.63 -17.05 37.08
CA LYS A 439 5.90 -17.38 36.44
C LYS A 439 6.37 -16.19 35.60
N VAL A 440 7.69 -16.08 35.36
CA VAL A 440 8.27 -15.00 34.52
C VAL A 440 7.62 -14.94 33.13
N ASN A 441 7.38 -16.08 32.48
CA ASN A 441 6.75 -16.10 31.15
C ASN A 441 5.30 -15.60 31.15
N HIS A 442 4.61 -15.50 32.31
CA HIS A 442 3.27 -14.92 32.38
C HIS A 442 3.28 -13.40 32.20
N ILE A 443 4.43 -12.73 32.40
CA ILE A 443 4.58 -11.30 32.09
C ILE A 443 4.34 -11.04 30.59
N ARG A 444 4.51 -12.05 29.72
CA ARG A 444 4.17 -11.95 28.28
C ARG A 444 2.69 -11.64 28.04
N LEU A 445 1.80 -11.97 28.97
CA LEU A 445 0.39 -11.57 28.89
C LEU A 445 0.21 -10.03 28.89
N LEU A 446 1.14 -9.30 29.53
CA LEU A 446 1.15 -7.84 29.50
C LEU A 446 1.56 -7.32 28.12
N ILE A 447 2.52 -7.97 27.47
CA ILE A 447 2.93 -7.66 26.10
C ILE A 447 1.80 -8.00 25.12
N GLU A 448 1.16 -9.16 25.27
CA GLU A 448 -0.01 -9.54 24.47
C GLU A 448 -1.15 -8.52 24.61
N TRP A 449 -1.37 -7.98 25.81
CA TRP A 449 -2.31 -6.86 26.01
C TRP A 449 -1.87 -5.62 25.24
N ASN A 450 -0.64 -5.12 25.46
CA ASN A 450 -0.19 -3.91 24.78
C ASN A 450 -0.23 -4.05 23.26
N SER A 451 0.14 -5.23 22.74
CA SER A 451 0.08 -5.59 21.33
C SER A 451 -1.33 -5.39 20.74
N ARG A 452 -2.37 -5.91 21.41
CA ARG A 452 -3.77 -5.71 20.99
C ARG A 452 -4.19 -4.25 21.03
N VAL A 453 -3.75 -3.48 22.03
CA VAL A 453 -4.05 -2.03 22.11
C VAL A 453 -3.40 -1.27 20.96
N ILE A 454 -2.17 -1.63 20.60
CA ILE A 454 -1.48 -1.07 19.43
C ILE A 454 -2.22 -1.42 18.14
N ASP A 455 -2.71 -2.65 17.97
CA ASP A 455 -3.47 -3.06 16.80
C ASP A 455 -4.80 -2.28 16.69
N MET A 456 -5.50 -2.07 17.82
CA MET A 456 -6.69 -1.21 17.87
C MET A 456 -6.37 0.25 17.53
N ALA A 457 -5.28 0.79 18.07
CA ALA A 457 -4.82 2.15 17.78
C ALA A 457 -4.48 2.33 16.29
N GLN A 458 -3.86 1.32 15.67
CA GLN A 458 -3.59 1.32 14.24
C GLN A 458 -4.89 1.28 13.43
N LYS A 459 -5.83 0.40 13.79
CA LYS A 459 -7.15 0.30 13.16
C LYS A 459 -7.91 1.62 13.24
N PHE A 460 -7.98 2.23 14.43
CA PHE A 460 -8.60 3.53 14.64
C PHE A 460 -7.94 4.62 13.76
N THR A 461 -6.61 4.67 13.72
CA THR A 461 -5.89 5.68 12.92
C THR A 461 -6.19 5.52 11.42
N LYS A 462 -6.27 4.28 10.92
CA LYS A 462 -6.64 4.00 9.53
C LYS A 462 -8.09 4.41 9.22
N GLU A 463 -9.03 3.91 10.03
CA GLU A 463 -10.47 4.06 9.77
C GLU A 463 -11.01 5.46 10.08
N SER A 464 -10.55 6.07 11.18
CA SER A 464 -11.11 7.35 11.66
C SER A 464 -10.35 8.57 11.16
N LEU A 465 -9.04 8.45 10.89
CA LEU A 465 -8.20 9.59 10.50
C LEU A 465 -7.80 9.57 9.02
N GLY A 466 -8.17 8.52 8.26
CA GLY A 466 -7.83 8.39 6.84
C GLY A 466 -6.32 8.32 6.58
N ILE A 467 -5.53 7.99 7.61
CA ILE A 467 -4.07 7.88 7.49
C ILE A 467 -3.76 6.43 7.13
N ASP A 468 -3.85 6.10 5.85
CA ASP A 468 -3.29 4.87 5.29
C ASP A 468 -2.02 5.17 4.50
N THR A 469 -0.88 4.78 5.05
CA THR A 469 0.42 4.86 4.36
C THR A 469 0.68 3.63 3.48
N GLY A 470 -0.26 2.66 3.51
CA GLY A 470 -0.16 1.35 2.90
C GLY A 470 0.99 0.49 3.43
N VAL A 471 1.54 0.86 4.59
CA VAL A 471 2.52 0.08 5.35
C VAL A 471 1.84 -0.30 6.67
N SER A 472 1.70 -1.59 6.91
CA SER A 472 1.10 -2.12 8.14
C SER A 472 2.16 -2.40 9.19
N LEU A 473 1.77 -2.19 10.44
CA LEU A 473 2.54 -2.60 11.60
C LEU A 473 2.46 -4.13 11.74
N LEU A 474 3.62 -4.78 11.81
CA LEU A 474 3.78 -6.17 12.21
C LEU A 474 4.08 -6.21 13.70
N ASN A 475 3.36 -7.06 14.43
CA ASN A 475 3.35 -7.10 15.88
C ASN A 475 3.60 -8.56 16.35
N ASP A 476 4.87 -8.99 16.30
CA ASP A 476 5.28 -10.36 16.59
C ASP A 476 5.55 -10.55 18.09
N VAL A 477 4.69 -11.29 18.78
CA VAL A 477 4.78 -11.53 20.23
C VAL A 477 5.11 -12.99 20.53
N THR A 478 6.05 -13.23 21.45
CA THR A 478 6.28 -14.57 22.02
C THR A 478 5.15 -14.88 23.00
N THR A 479 4.43 -15.97 22.78
CA THR A 479 3.30 -16.36 23.63
C THR A 479 3.76 -16.85 25.00
N ARG A 480 2.86 -16.80 26.00
CA ARG A 480 3.11 -17.31 27.37
C ARG A 480 3.66 -18.74 27.40
N ASP A 481 3.10 -19.63 26.58
CA ASP A 481 3.49 -21.05 26.47
C ASP A 481 4.71 -21.27 25.56
N GLY A 482 5.10 -20.26 24.79
CA GLY A 482 6.21 -20.31 23.83
C GLY A 482 5.90 -21.07 22.55
N SER A 483 4.62 -21.38 22.28
CA SER A 483 4.18 -21.98 21.01
C SER A 483 4.51 -21.08 19.81
N THR A 484 4.35 -19.77 20.00
CA THR A 484 4.83 -18.75 19.06
C THR A 484 6.02 -18.02 19.66
N ARG A 485 7.05 -17.78 18.85
CA ARG A 485 8.25 -17.03 19.24
C ARG A 485 8.44 -15.85 18.30
N ALA A 486 8.48 -14.65 18.86
CA ALA A 486 8.86 -13.45 18.14
C ALA A 486 10.27 -13.60 17.55
N ARG A 487 10.49 -13.04 16.36
CA ARG A 487 11.76 -13.13 15.65
C ARG A 487 12.11 -11.81 14.99
N ILE A 488 13.38 -11.42 15.11
CA ILE A 488 13.96 -10.34 14.31
C ILE A 488 14.22 -10.92 12.91
N ARG A 489 13.42 -10.54 11.92
CA ARG A 489 13.39 -11.19 10.59
C ARG A 489 14.55 -10.82 9.68
N THR A 490 15.49 -10.00 10.15
CA THR A 490 16.69 -9.59 9.41
C THR A 490 17.87 -10.57 9.55
N GLU A 491 17.74 -11.66 10.32
CA GLU A 491 18.81 -12.64 10.59
C GLU A 491 18.40 -14.09 10.24
N PRO A 492 19.36 -14.97 9.89
CA PRO A 492 19.11 -16.40 9.68
C PRO A 492 18.56 -17.08 10.93
N ALA A 493 17.62 -18.02 10.76
CA ALA A 493 16.89 -18.66 11.86
C ALA A 493 17.74 -19.43 12.88
N LYS A 494 19.02 -19.75 12.58
CA LYS A 494 19.89 -20.55 13.44
C LYS A 494 20.75 -19.66 14.32
N GLY A 495 20.47 -19.64 15.63
CA GLY A 495 21.24 -18.89 16.63
C GLY A 495 20.74 -17.47 16.93
N ALA A 496 19.59 -17.08 16.39
CA ALA A 496 18.99 -15.78 16.66
C ALA A 496 18.73 -15.57 18.17
N PRO A 497 19.04 -14.39 18.72
CA PRO A 497 18.83 -14.09 20.13
C PRO A 497 17.33 -14.11 20.48
N ALA A 498 16.99 -14.62 21.67
CA ALA A 498 15.61 -14.68 22.12
C ALA A 498 15.07 -13.26 22.39
N VAL A 499 13.89 -12.98 21.81
CA VAL A 499 13.16 -11.72 21.94
C VAL A 499 11.70 -12.02 22.31
N ASP A 500 11.07 -11.18 23.12
CA ASP A 500 9.69 -11.39 23.56
C ASP A 500 8.67 -10.60 22.73
N HIS A 501 9.08 -9.49 22.11
CA HIS A 501 8.25 -8.68 21.22
C HIS A 501 9.09 -8.02 20.13
N VAL A 502 8.60 -8.05 18.89
CA VAL A 502 9.15 -7.26 17.77
C VAL A 502 8.02 -6.50 17.11
N ILE A 503 8.13 -5.18 17.07
CA ILE A 503 7.26 -4.32 16.28
C ILE A 503 8.04 -3.85 15.06
N ALA A 504 7.49 -4.07 13.87
CA ALA A 504 8.11 -3.71 12.61
C ALA A 504 7.09 -3.13 11.62
N LEU A 505 7.57 -2.51 10.55
CA LEU A 505 6.77 -2.17 9.38
C LEU A 505 6.85 -3.32 8.36
N ASP A 506 5.75 -3.60 7.66
CA ASP A 506 5.69 -4.63 6.60
C ASP A 506 6.30 -4.17 5.26
N ASP A 507 7.29 -3.28 5.30
CA ASP A 507 8.04 -2.80 4.14
C ASP A 507 9.16 -3.77 3.71
N HIS A 508 9.73 -3.54 2.52
CA HIS A 508 10.87 -4.32 2.03
C HIS A 508 12.09 -3.41 1.77
N PRO A 509 13.24 -3.63 2.44
CA PRO A 509 13.46 -4.61 3.51
C PRO A 509 12.67 -4.24 4.79
N LEU A 510 12.30 -5.26 5.57
CA LEU A 510 11.52 -5.10 6.79
C LEU A 510 12.21 -4.16 7.79
N THR A 511 11.51 -3.11 8.17
CA THR A 511 11.99 -2.10 9.10
C THR A 511 11.53 -2.46 10.52
N ASN A 512 12.45 -2.93 11.38
CA ASN A 512 12.13 -3.10 12.80
C ASN A 512 12.09 -1.72 13.48
N LEU A 513 11.02 -1.47 14.24
CA LEU A 513 10.80 -0.23 14.97
C LEU A 513 11.23 -0.36 16.43
N VAL A 514 10.71 -1.37 17.14
CA VAL A 514 10.89 -1.52 18.58
C VAL A 514 11.03 -3.01 18.92
N VAL A 515 11.94 -3.33 19.86
CA VAL A 515 12.08 -4.68 20.41
C VAL A 515 11.81 -4.70 21.92
N GLY A 516 11.15 -5.75 22.40
CA GLY A 516 10.75 -5.92 23.79
C GLY A 516 11.33 -7.17 24.44
N LEU A 517 11.66 -7.04 25.73
CA LEU A 517 12.21 -8.11 26.56
C LEU A 517 11.44 -8.21 27.88
N VAL A 518 11.18 -9.43 28.35
CA VAL A 518 10.56 -9.68 29.66
C VAL A 518 11.61 -9.85 30.75
N LYS A 519 11.42 -9.18 31.88
CA LYS A 519 12.21 -9.37 33.11
C LYS A 519 11.32 -9.32 34.35
N SER A 520 11.63 -10.13 35.35
CA SER A 520 10.96 -10.02 36.66
C SER A 520 11.41 -8.75 37.40
N HIS A 521 10.49 -8.04 38.04
CA HIS A 521 10.83 -6.86 38.87
C HIS A 521 11.85 -7.19 39.97
N SER A 522 11.79 -8.40 40.54
CA SER A 522 12.78 -8.85 41.54
C SER A 522 14.22 -8.98 41.01
N ARG A 523 14.40 -9.08 39.69
CA ARG A 523 15.73 -9.17 39.03
C ARG A 523 16.10 -7.89 38.28
N PHE A 524 15.10 -7.13 37.87
CA PHE A 524 15.24 -5.83 37.25
C PHE A 524 14.32 -4.83 37.98
N PRO A 525 14.70 -4.39 39.20
CA PRO A 525 13.94 -3.41 39.96
C PRO A 525 14.07 -2.06 39.24
N ALA A 526 13.11 -1.80 38.36
CA ALA A 526 13.21 -0.74 37.37
C ALA A 526 13.42 0.67 37.98
N SER A 527 12.82 0.96 39.14
CA SER A 527 13.05 2.22 39.86
C SER A 527 14.50 2.39 40.29
N VAL A 528 15.15 1.35 40.79
CA VAL A 528 16.57 1.41 41.20
C VAL A 528 17.47 1.67 40.00
N VAL A 529 17.19 1.04 38.86
CA VAL A 529 18.01 1.19 37.65
C VAL A 529 17.87 2.59 37.03
N VAL A 530 16.69 3.20 37.11
CA VAL A 530 16.43 4.55 36.57
C VAL A 530 16.90 5.62 37.54
N ASP A 531 16.49 5.55 38.81
CA ASP A 531 16.69 6.63 39.79
C ASP A 531 18.09 6.59 40.44
N ASN A 532 18.75 5.43 40.43
CA ASN A 532 20.03 5.20 41.12
C ASN A 532 21.00 4.39 40.25
N SER A 533 21.29 4.88 39.03
CA SER A 533 22.12 4.18 38.04
C SER A 533 23.49 3.72 38.56
N HIS A 534 24.10 4.45 39.50
CA HIS A 534 25.36 4.09 40.16
C HIS A 534 25.27 2.83 41.06
N LEU A 535 24.06 2.47 41.52
CA LEU A 535 23.79 1.28 42.33
C LEU A 535 23.36 0.07 41.48
N THR A 536 23.37 0.19 40.15
CA THR A 536 22.93 -0.85 39.23
C THR A 536 23.82 -2.09 39.35
N THR A 537 23.25 -3.25 39.69
CA THR A 537 24.02 -4.49 39.84
C THR A 537 24.45 -5.05 38.49
N THR A 538 25.48 -5.91 38.47
CA THR A 538 25.92 -6.61 37.25
C THR A 538 24.79 -7.39 36.58
N ASP A 539 23.89 -8.00 37.35
CA ASP A 539 22.71 -8.71 36.83
C ASP A 539 21.76 -7.78 36.08
N GLN A 540 21.56 -6.55 36.55
CA GLN A 540 20.71 -5.56 35.88
C GLN A 540 21.38 -5.03 34.60
N MET A 541 22.70 -4.81 34.65
CA MET A 541 23.48 -4.44 33.47
C MET A 541 23.43 -5.52 32.38
N TRP A 542 23.35 -6.81 32.75
CA TRP A 542 23.14 -7.89 31.77
C TRP A 542 21.81 -7.79 31.03
N ALA A 543 20.73 -7.36 31.71
CA ALA A 543 19.43 -7.18 31.06
C ALA A 543 19.46 -6.03 30.04
N LEU A 544 20.13 -4.92 30.39
CA LEU A 544 20.35 -3.80 29.47
C LEU A 544 21.24 -4.20 28.30
N GLY A 545 22.33 -4.94 28.55
CA GLY A 545 23.22 -5.45 27.50
C GLY A 545 22.53 -6.43 26.54
N GLN A 546 21.65 -7.30 27.06
CA GLN A 546 20.83 -8.19 26.25
C GLN A 546 19.91 -7.40 25.32
N LEU A 547 19.20 -6.38 25.84
CA LEU A 547 18.32 -5.55 25.03
C LEU A 547 19.11 -4.68 24.03
N ALA A 548 20.27 -4.14 24.41
CA ALA A 548 21.15 -3.40 23.51
C ALA A 548 21.57 -4.27 22.31
N ASN A 549 21.90 -5.53 22.54
CA ASN A 549 22.21 -6.48 21.48
C ASN A 549 21.00 -6.71 20.55
N LEU A 550 19.79 -6.88 21.11
CA LEU A 550 18.57 -7.01 20.31
C LEU A 550 18.30 -5.77 19.45
N CYS A 551 18.42 -4.57 20.03
CA CYS A 551 18.30 -3.29 19.33
C CYS A 551 19.32 -3.19 18.18
N HIS A 552 20.58 -3.51 18.45
CA HIS A 552 21.63 -3.55 17.43
C HIS A 552 21.30 -4.51 16.28
N THR A 553 20.92 -5.75 16.60
CA THR A 553 20.53 -6.76 15.60
C THR A 553 19.31 -6.33 14.78
N ALA A 554 18.31 -5.72 15.43
CA ALA A 554 17.11 -5.22 14.78
C ALA A 554 17.35 -3.91 14.00
N LYS A 555 18.54 -3.30 14.09
CA LYS A 555 18.86 -1.99 13.51
C LYS A 555 17.90 -0.89 13.97
N THR A 556 17.48 -0.96 15.23
CA THR A 556 16.72 0.11 15.90
C THR A 556 17.41 0.50 17.20
N ARG A 557 17.28 1.76 17.58
CA ARG A 557 17.77 2.24 18.87
C ARG A 557 16.74 2.15 19.99
N TYR A 558 15.48 1.88 19.66
CA TYR A 558 14.39 1.86 20.62
C TYR A 558 14.07 0.43 21.03
N GLY A 559 13.94 0.23 22.33
CA GLY A 559 13.49 -1.02 22.91
C GLY A 559 12.84 -0.80 24.25
N TYR A 560 12.31 -1.84 24.85
CA TYR A 560 11.76 -1.73 26.20
C TYR A 560 11.90 -3.04 26.99
N ILE A 561 11.88 -2.91 28.31
CA ILE A 561 11.84 -4.04 29.24
C ILE A 561 10.47 -4.04 29.92
N MET A 562 9.70 -5.12 29.76
CA MET A 562 8.45 -5.33 30.49
C MET A 562 8.72 -6.10 31.78
N THR A 563 8.21 -5.56 32.88
CA THR A 563 8.20 -6.21 34.19
C THR A 563 6.77 -6.42 34.67
N ASP A 564 6.59 -7.17 35.75
CA ASP A 564 5.31 -7.34 36.44
C ASP A 564 4.78 -6.05 37.11
N HIS A 565 5.54 -4.95 37.08
CA HIS A 565 5.15 -3.64 37.64
C HIS A 565 5.11 -2.49 36.62
N ALA A 566 5.93 -2.54 35.58
CA ALA A 566 6.15 -1.40 34.69
C ALA A 566 6.76 -1.79 33.34
N LEU A 567 6.55 -0.92 32.36
CA LEU A 567 7.32 -0.86 31.12
C LEU A 567 8.48 0.13 31.31
N VAL A 568 9.69 -0.28 30.96
CA VAL A 568 10.88 0.58 30.95
C VAL A 568 11.25 0.86 29.50
N ALA A 569 10.98 2.07 29.04
CA ALA A 569 11.35 2.51 27.70
C ALA A 569 12.86 2.80 27.65
N CYS A 570 13.53 2.30 26.62
CA CYS A 570 14.98 2.37 26.47
C CYS A 570 15.35 3.00 25.12
N ARG A 571 16.21 4.02 25.15
CA ARG A 571 16.85 4.60 23.97
C ARG A 571 18.34 4.35 24.02
N TYR A 572 18.87 3.61 23.06
CA TYR A 572 20.28 3.27 22.96
C TYR A 572 21.06 4.24 22.05
N THR A 573 22.33 4.41 22.38
CA THR A 573 23.35 5.02 21.52
C THR A 573 24.55 4.08 21.51
N ILE A 574 24.91 3.55 20.35
CA ILE A 574 25.96 2.53 20.18
C ILE A 574 27.16 3.17 19.48
N PHE A 575 28.33 3.01 20.09
CA PHE A 575 29.60 3.56 19.66
C PHE A 575 30.42 2.44 19.02
N LYS A 576 30.96 2.70 17.83
CA LYS A 576 31.94 1.79 17.21
C LYS A 576 33.21 1.82 18.04
N ASP A 577 33.52 0.72 18.70
CA ASP A 577 34.76 0.55 19.45
C ASP A 577 35.45 -0.74 18.96
N PRO A 578 36.63 -0.65 18.34
CA PRO A 578 37.34 -1.83 17.82
C PRO A 578 37.77 -2.81 18.93
N THR A 579 37.77 -2.40 20.20
CA THR A 579 38.09 -3.29 21.33
C THR A 579 36.91 -4.16 21.79
N TYR A 580 35.67 -3.81 21.42
CA TYR A 580 34.47 -4.56 21.77
C TYR A 580 33.76 -5.03 20.51
N ARG A 581 33.59 -6.35 20.34
CA ARG A 581 32.90 -6.96 19.18
C ARG A 581 31.51 -6.35 18.90
N PHE A 582 30.84 -5.83 19.92
CA PHE A 582 29.49 -5.25 19.85
C PHE A 582 29.47 -3.72 20.06
N GLY A 583 30.63 -3.07 20.14
CA GLY A 583 30.77 -1.65 20.50
C GLY A 583 30.52 -1.36 21.99
N ARG A 584 30.67 -0.10 22.37
CA ARG A 584 30.19 0.43 23.67
C ARG A 584 28.80 1.02 23.47
N PHE A 585 27.98 1.11 24.52
CA PHE A 585 26.69 1.80 24.42
C PHE A 585 26.39 2.68 25.63
N LYS A 586 25.55 3.68 25.39
CA LYS A 586 24.81 4.43 26.40
C LYS A 586 23.32 4.12 26.27
N VAL A 587 22.59 4.22 27.37
CA VAL A 587 21.14 4.01 27.39
C VAL A 587 20.45 5.09 28.21
N ALA A 588 19.40 5.69 27.65
CA ALA A 588 18.48 6.55 28.36
C ALA A 588 17.19 5.77 28.67
N LEU A 589 16.71 5.85 29.91
CA LEU A 589 15.62 5.02 30.43
C LEU A 589 14.45 5.87 30.93
N MET A 590 13.22 5.44 30.68
CA MET A 590 12.02 6.01 31.30
C MET A 590 11.11 4.92 31.87
N LEU A 591 10.73 5.06 33.14
CA LEU A 591 9.85 4.14 33.85
C LEU A 591 8.38 4.52 33.68
N VAL A 592 7.58 3.60 33.15
CA VAL A 592 6.14 3.77 32.99
C VAL A 592 5.39 2.67 33.74
N PRO A 593 4.85 2.97 34.95
CA PRO A 593 4.11 2.00 35.74
C PRO A 593 2.88 1.44 35.01
N TRP A 594 2.63 0.13 35.16
CA TRP A 594 1.48 -0.54 34.54
C TRP A 594 0.15 0.06 35.01
N SER A 595 0.09 0.46 36.28
CA SER A 595 -1.11 1.00 36.94
C SER A 595 -1.58 2.36 36.42
N LYS A 596 -0.75 3.10 35.66
CA LYS A 596 -1.12 4.39 35.05
C LYS A 596 -2.22 4.20 34.00
N ARG A 597 -3.25 5.04 34.09
CA ARG A 597 -4.44 5.06 33.21
C ARG A 597 -5.02 6.47 33.11
N GLY A 598 -5.80 6.72 32.06
CA GLY A 598 -6.45 8.00 31.81
C GLY A 598 -5.62 8.97 30.96
N PRO A 599 -6.28 9.98 30.36
CA PRO A 599 -5.71 10.84 29.31
C PRO A 599 -4.60 11.79 29.78
N GLU A 600 -4.51 12.03 31.09
CA GLU A 600 -3.52 12.91 31.74
C GLU A 600 -2.26 12.15 32.21
N GLN A 601 -2.09 10.88 31.82
CA GLN A 601 -0.96 10.07 32.23
C GLN A 601 -0.28 9.40 31.04
N LEU A 602 1.06 9.37 31.07
CA LEU A 602 1.83 8.49 30.18
C LEU A 602 1.62 7.04 30.61
N THR A 603 0.78 6.29 29.88
CA THR A 603 0.50 4.87 30.10
C THR A 603 1.50 3.98 29.33
N THR A 604 1.60 2.70 29.68
CA THR A 604 2.46 1.75 28.94
C THR A 604 2.09 1.62 27.46
N ASP A 605 0.80 1.64 27.12
CA ASP A 605 0.34 1.57 25.72
C ASP A 605 0.71 2.84 24.96
N LEU A 606 0.51 4.01 25.58
CA LEU A 606 0.89 5.30 25.02
C LEU A 606 2.40 5.43 24.84
N ALA A 607 3.19 4.96 25.81
CA ALA A 607 4.65 4.90 25.73
C ALA A 607 5.13 3.98 24.61
N LEU A 608 4.55 2.77 24.48
CA LEU A 608 4.91 1.82 23.43
C LEU A 608 4.56 2.38 22.04
N TRP A 609 3.37 2.96 21.90
CA TRP A 609 2.96 3.64 20.67
C TRP A 609 3.94 4.77 20.31
N TRP A 610 4.35 5.58 21.29
CA TRP A 610 5.27 6.68 21.06
C TRP A 610 6.66 6.21 20.61
N LEU A 611 7.19 5.12 21.19
CA LEU A 611 8.44 4.51 20.71
C LEU A 611 8.34 4.12 19.23
N CYS A 612 7.20 3.55 18.80
CA CYS A 612 6.97 3.23 17.39
C CYS A 612 6.98 4.48 16.51
N MET A 613 6.32 5.56 16.94
CA MET A 613 6.28 6.83 16.18
C MET A 613 7.67 7.46 16.05
N LEU A 614 8.45 7.48 17.14
CA LEU A 614 9.82 7.98 17.11
C LEU A 614 10.69 7.16 16.14
N ALA A 615 10.56 5.84 16.15
CA ALA A 615 11.29 4.94 15.26
C ALA A 615 10.87 5.06 13.78
N ALA A 616 9.59 5.32 13.53
CA ALA A 616 9.03 5.44 12.17
C ALA A 616 9.32 6.79 11.50
N SER A 617 9.56 7.84 12.28
CA SER A 617 9.71 9.23 11.79
C SER A 617 10.75 9.43 10.68
N ALA A 618 11.94 8.83 10.80
CA ALA A 618 12.98 8.86 9.77
C ALA A 618 14.05 7.78 10.03
N PRO A 619 14.71 7.23 8.99
CA PRO A 619 15.79 6.24 9.17
C PRO A 619 16.91 6.69 10.12
N ARG A 620 17.32 7.96 10.04
CA ARG A 620 18.31 8.57 10.95
C ARG A 620 17.86 8.58 12.42
N ASN A 621 16.56 8.70 12.68
CA ASN A 621 16.01 8.78 14.04
C ASN A 621 15.96 7.42 14.74
N ARG A 622 15.99 6.31 13.98
CA ARG A 622 16.11 4.93 14.48
C ARG A 622 17.54 4.37 14.44
N SER A 623 18.45 5.05 13.75
CA SER A 623 19.88 4.72 13.70
C SER A 623 20.49 4.71 15.10
N THR A 624 21.38 3.76 15.35
CA THR A 624 22.04 3.58 16.66
C THR A 624 23.30 4.44 16.80
N LEU A 625 23.75 5.14 15.76
CA LEU A 625 24.97 5.94 15.73
C LEU A 625 24.76 7.36 16.30
N GLU A 626 25.76 7.88 17.03
CA GLU A 626 25.67 9.11 17.85
C GLU A 626 25.44 10.41 17.06
N HIS A 627 25.99 10.54 15.85
CA HIS A 627 26.09 11.80 15.11
C HIS A 627 24.75 12.29 14.51
N GLU A 628 23.66 11.54 14.69
CA GLU A 628 22.36 11.79 14.04
C GLU A 628 21.26 12.22 15.04
N MET A 629 21.61 12.58 16.28
CA MET A 629 20.62 12.85 17.33
C MET A 629 19.97 14.24 17.23
N VAL A 630 18.65 14.24 17.30
CA VAL A 630 17.81 15.43 17.44
C VAL A 630 16.99 15.28 18.73
N PRO A 631 16.93 16.29 19.62
CA PRO A 631 16.03 16.25 20.79
C PRO A 631 14.59 15.97 20.37
N ILE A 632 13.87 15.14 21.13
CA ILE A 632 12.53 14.69 20.70
C ILE A 632 11.46 15.78 20.76
N ASN A 633 11.77 16.90 21.40
CA ASN A 633 10.96 18.13 21.48
C ASN A 633 11.49 19.25 20.57
N LYS A 634 12.41 18.96 19.63
CA LYS A 634 12.99 20.02 18.78
C LYS A 634 12.02 20.45 17.67
N TRP A 635 11.80 21.76 17.63
CA TRP A 635 11.10 22.45 16.55
C TRP A 635 12.09 23.22 15.67
N GLU A 636 11.81 23.27 14.37
CA GLU A 636 12.53 24.11 13.42
C GLU A 636 11.64 25.24 12.95
N VAL A 637 12.14 26.47 13.03
CA VAL A 637 11.43 27.65 12.54
C VAL A 637 11.93 27.98 11.14
N LYS A 638 11.00 28.12 10.18
CA LYS A 638 11.29 28.43 8.79
C LYS A 638 10.33 29.48 8.26
N TYR A 639 10.87 30.43 7.49
CA TYR A 639 10.06 31.35 6.68
C TYR A 639 9.74 30.71 5.33
N TYR A 640 8.47 30.78 4.92
CA TYR A 640 8.04 30.28 3.62
C TYR A 640 7.94 31.42 2.60
N ASP A 641 6.94 32.28 2.75
CA ASP A 641 6.64 33.42 1.87
C ASP A 641 5.72 34.41 2.61
N ASP A 642 5.39 35.53 1.96
CA ASP A 642 4.55 36.59 2.51
C ASP A 642 3.10 36.14 2.78
N GLY A 643 2.66 35.00 2.22
CA GLY A 643 1.33 34.44 2.41
C GLY A 643 1.23 33.48 3.61
N ARG A 644 2.28 32.68 3.88
CA ARG A 644 2.33 31.71 5.00
C ARG A 644 3.11 32.20 6.22
N GLY A 645 3.99 33.18 6.06
CA GLY A 645 4.81 33.73 7.14
C GLY A 645 5.78 32.72 7.77
N TRP A 646 6.04 32.90 9.06
CA TRP A 646 6.91 32.03 9.84
C TRP A 646 6.14 30.81 10.35
N VAL A 647 6.72 29.63 10.15
CA VAL A 647 6.13 28.35 10.55
C VAL A 647 7.16 27.58 11.36
N ARG A 648 6.72 26.98 12.48
CA ARG A 648 7.53 26.00 13.21
C ARG A 648 7.11 24.58 12.83
N ARG A 649 8.10 23.74 12.53
CA ARG A 649 7.93 22.34 12.15
C ARG A 649 8.54 21.43 13.19
N HIS A 650 7.77 20.47 13.70
CA HIS A 650 8.27 19.46 14.62
C HIS A 650 9.08 18.39 13.89
N LYS A 651 10.29 18.06 14.39
CA LYS A 651 11.25 17.21 13.66
C LYS A 651 10.85 15.74 13.50
N TYR A 652 10.03 15.21 14.41
CA TYR A 652 9.63 13.80 14.41
C TYR A 652 8.25 13.56 13.79
N SER A 653 7.28 14.44 14.07
CA SER A 653 5.93 14.32 13.50
C SER A 653 5.80 15.03 12.16
N GLY A 654 6.71 15.96 11.84
CA GLY A 654 6.61 16.80 10.66
C GLY A 654 5.49 17.84 10.74
N TYR A 655 4.79 17.93 11.88
CA TYR A 655 3.68 18.85 12.10
C TYR A 655 4.16 20.29 12.02
N GLU A 656 3.42 21.10 11.27
CA GLU A 656 3.71 22.51 11.03
C GLU A 656 2.61 23.37 11.63
N GLU A 657 3.00 24.44 12.32
CA GLU A 657 2.07 25.44 12.81
C GLU A 657 2.65 26.85 12.69
N PRO A 658 1.80 27.87 12.51
CA PRO A 658 2.25 29.26 12.50
C PRO A 658 3.03 29.61 13.77
N THR A 659 4.10 30.38 13.61
CA THR A 659 4.90 30.89 14.73
C THR A 659 5.26 32.34 14.47
N GLU A 660 5.62 33.07 15.51
CA GLU A 660 6.20 34.40 15.35
C GLU A 660 7.62 34.31 14.79
N ALA A 661 8.09 35.42 14.21
CA ALA A 661 9.46 35.54 13.72
C ALA A 661 10.45 35.21 14.85
N PRO A 662 11.49 34.39 14.59
CA PRO A 662 12.50 34.11 15.59
C PRO A 662 13.16 35.43 15.99
N SER A 663 13.37 35.61 17.30
CA SER A 663 14.06 36.79 17.81
C SER A 663 15.43 36.92 17.11
N PRO A 664 15.82 38.12 16.67
CA PRO A 664 17.15 38.31 16.11
C PRO A 664 18.18 37.82 17.13
N PRO A 665 19.29 37.20 16.68
CA PRO A 665 20.34 36.79 17.60
C PRO A 665 20.77 37.99 18.45
N PRO A 666 21.06 37.80 19.75
CA PRO A 666 21.54 38.89 20.58
C PRO A 666 22.73 39.54 19.87
N TYR A 667 22.66 40.86 19.72
CA TYR A 667 23.76 41.65 19.18
C TYR A 667 24.95 41.50 20.13
N GLU A 668 25.83 40.55 19.85
CA GLU A 668 27.17 40.59 20.40
C GLU A 668 27.83 41.81 19.76
N THR A 669 27.91 42.90 20.50
CA THR A 669 28.80 44.02 20.20
C THR A 669 30.16 43.42 19.87
N PRO A 670 30.66 43.54 18.63
CA PRO A 670 32.02 43.15 18.33
C PRO A 670 32.95 43.95 19.24
N ALA A 671 34.00 43.31 19.76
CA ALA A 671 35.08 44.05 20.39
C ALA A 671 35.57 45.15 19.44
N PRO A 672 36.05 46.31 19.93
CA PRO A 672 36.24 47.54 19.15
C PRO A 672 37.27 47.49 18.00
N ASP A 673 37.77 46.31 17.62
CA ASP A 673 39.00 46.17 16.87
C ASP A 673 38.78 45.61 15.44
N ASP A 674 37.54 45.23 15.06
CA ASP A 674 37.25 44.51 13.79
C ASP A 674 36.37 45.29 12.79
N VAL A 675 36.28 46.62 12.93
CA VAL A 675 35.38 47.48 12.14
C VAL A 675 35.90 47.78 10.72
N ALA A 676 37.13 47.38 10.37
CA ALA A 676 37.70 47.68 9.04
C ALA A 676 37.55 46.54 8.00
N GLY A 677 37.31 45.29 8.43
CA GLY A 677 37.32 44.13 7.53
C GLY A 677 35.99 43.82 6.82
N ASN A 678 34.86 44.18 7.44
CA ASN A 678 33.54 43.68 7.02
C ASN A 678 32.73 44.65 6.14
N ALA A 679 33.18 45.89 5.94
CA ALA A 679 32.52 46.85 5.03
C ALA A 679 32.81 46.59 3.54
N ALA A 680 33.92 45.89 3.21
CA ALA A 680 34.29 45.59 1.83
C ALA A 680 33.62 44.32 1.27
N LEU A 681 33.24 43.36 2.15
CA LEU A 681 32.66 42.09 1.71
C LEU A 681 31.14 42.18 1.43
N PHE A 682 30.44 43.10 2.09
CA PHE A 682 28.98 43.28 1.90
C PHE A 682 28.63 44.09 0.64
N MET A 683 29.54 44.98 0.19
CA MET A 683 29.34 45.80 -1.01
C MET A 683 29.67 45.06 -2.33
N ALA A 684 30.28 43.88 -2.28
CA ALA A 684 30.58 43.06 -3.46
C ALA A 684 29.50 42.00 -3.78
N ALA A 685 28.57 41.73 -2.86
CA ALA A 685 27.59 40.64 -2.99
C ALA A 685 26.15 41.09 -3.32
N VAL A 686 25.88 42.39 -3.35
CA VAL A 686 24.50 42.93 -3.54
C VAL A 686 24.44 44.04 -4.60
N GLY A 687 25.30 43.98 -5.62
CA GLY A 687 25.28 44.91 -6.76
C GLY A 687 25.14 44.16 -8.09
N GLY A 688 23.92 44.08 -8.63
CA GLY A 688 23.73 43.49 -9.96
C GLY A 688 22.31 43.18 -10.42
N LEU A 689 21.26 43.85 -9.92
CA LEU A 689 19.98 43.92 -10.64
C LEU A 689 19.50 45.37 -10.64
N ASN A 690 19.78 46.04 -11.76
CA ASN A 690 19.13 47.29 -12.14
C ASN A 690 17.67 46.97 -12.48
N VAL A 691 16.72 47.44 -11.66
CA VAL A 691 15.52 48.08 -12.18
C VAL A 691 15.24 49.29 -11.31
N GLN A 692 15.32 50.44 -11.96
CA GLN A 692 15.06 51.78 -11.47
C GLN A 692 13.55 52.02 -11.61
N GLU A 693 12.85 52.35 -10.53
CA GLU A 693 11.52 52.98 -10.59
C GLU A 693 11.63 54.37 -9.95
N ASP A 694 11.51 55.40 -10.80
CA ASP A 694 11.29 56.79 -10.40
C ASP A 694 9.76 57.05 -10.32
N PHE A 695 9.32 57.57 -9.18
CA PHE A 695 8.02 58.24 -8.93
C PHE A 695 7.88 59.46 -9.88
N ASP A 696 6.73 59.92 -10.40
CA ASP A 696 5.34 60.07 -9.92
C ASP A 696 4.48 60.67 -11.12
N PRO A 697 3.21 61.13 -11.01
CA PRO A 697 1.89 60.50 -10.76
C PRO A 697 0.81 60.70 -11.89
N ASN A 698 -0.18 59.78 -12.02
CA ASN A 698 -1.60 59.89 -12.51
C ASN A 698 -1.96 60.54 -13.90
N PRO A 699 -3.18 60.32 -14.51
CA PRO A 699 -4.09 59.15 -14.67
C PRO A 699 -4.48 58.90 -16.20
N PRO A 700 -5.44 58.01 -16.59
CA PRO A 700 -5.48 57.26 -17.89
C PRO A 700 -6.22 57.97 -19.07
N PRO A 701 -6.12 57.54 -20.37
CA PRO A 701 -6.96 56.46 -20.96
C PRO A 701 -6.45 55.69 -22.25
N ILE A 702 -7.17 54.58 -22.53
CA ILE A 702 -7.42 53.69 -23.72
C ILE A 702 -7.17 54.24 -25.18
N PRO A 703 -7.33 53.46 -26.30
CA PRO A 703 -6.53 52.40 -26.99
C PRO A 703 -6.01 52.78 -28.42
N GLY A 704 -5.09 51.98 -29.02
CA GLY A 704 -4.84 51.99 -30.48
C GLY A 704 -3.56 51.27 -30.96
N GLN A 705 -3.75 50.26 -31.83
CA GLN A 705 -2.80 49.52 -32.70
C GLN A 705 -1.81 50.40 -33.54
N PRO A 706 -0.89 49.85 -34.41
CA PRO A 706 -0.27 48.51 -34.54
C PRO A 706 1.26 48.50 -34.87
N ALA A 707 1.86 47.29 -34.95
CA ALA A 707 3.01 46.84 -35.79
C ALA A 707 4.40 47.52 -35.57
N ASP A 708 5.58 46.89 -35.71
CA ASP A 708 6.00 45.85 -36.64
C ASP A 708 7.43 45.35 -36.32
N LEU A 709 7.81 44.23 -36.95
CA LEU A 709 9.17 43.79 -37.35
C LEU A 709 10.20 43.24 -36.32
N ALA A 710 10.23 41.89 -36.26
CA ALA A 710 11.31 41.02 -36.75
C ALA A 710 12.78 41.32 -36.39
N GLN A 711 13.48 40.39 -35.73
CA GLN A 711 14.32 39.37 -36.39
C GLN A 711 15.14 38.52 -35.39
N SER A 712 15.37 37.30 -35.84
CA SER A 712 16.21 36.18 -35.38
C SER A 712 17.68 36.50 -35.10
N TYR A 713 18.38 35.65 -34.32
CA TYR A 713 19.58 34.91 -34.79
C TYR A 713 20.04 33.83 -33.79
N GLN A 714 20.65 32.78 -34.34
CA GLN A 714 20.99 31.47 -33.78
C GLN A 714 22.42 31.33 -33.20
N HIS A 715 22.62 30.20 -32.49
CA HIS A 715 23.81 29.32 -32.38
C HIS A 715 24.95 29.59 -31.36
N ASN A 716 24.98 28.76 -30.28
CA ASN A 716 25.92 27.66 -29.92
C ASN A 716 27.46 27.82 -30.19
N PRO A 717 28.34 26.95 -29.61
CA PRO A 717 28.75 26.74 -28.20
C PRO A 717 30.32 26.69 -28.07
N THR A 718 30.93 26.46 -26.90
CA THR A 718 32.30 25.86 -26.81
C THR A 718 32.70 25.39 -25.40
N ASP A 719 33.53 24.34 -25.43
CA ASP A 719 34.07 23.46 -24.38
C ASP A 719 35.09 24.06 -23.39
N VAL A 720 35.28 23.40 -22.24
CA VAL A 720 36.61 23.20 -21.61
C VAL A 720 36.71 21.82 -20.92
N VAL A 721 37.78 21.11 -21.26
CA VAL A 721 38.31 19.83 -20.72
C VAL A 721 39.42 20.11 -19.69
N VAL A 722 39.52 19.34 -18.58
CA VAL A 722 40.81 18.92 -17.95
C VAL A 722 40.64 17.55 -17.27
N ALA A 723 41.71 16.73 -17.32
CA ALA A 723 41.77 15.27 -17.24
C ALA A 723 42.25 14.66 -15.90
N TYR A 724 41.89 13.37 -15.75
CA TYR A 724 42.60 12.18 -15.22
C TYR A 724 43.73 12.24 -14.17
N ASP A 725 43.65 11.29 -13.23
CA ASP A 725 44.73 10.32 -13.01
C ASP A 725 44.16 8.94 -12.61
N GLY A 726 44.75 7.85 -13.13
CA GLY A 726 44.20 6.48 -13.09
C GLY A 726 45.03 5.48 -12.27
N GLN A 727 44.50 4.26 -12.13
CA GLN A 727 45.27 3.01 -12.13
C GLN A 727 44.30 1.84 -12.39
N GLY A 728 44.58 1.07 -13.44
CA GLY A 728 43.72 -0.01 -13.92
C GLY A 728 44.17 -1.40 -13.49
N LEU A 729 43.37 -2.40 -13.87
CA LEU A 729 43.81 -3.75 -14.22
C LEU A 729 42.84 -4.27 -15.29
N SER A 730 43.40 -4.55 -16.48
CA SER A 730 42.76 -5.22 -17.61
C SER A 730 42.93 -6.75 -17.47
N PHE A 731 41.93 -7.49 -17.94
CA PHE A 731 42.14 -8.74 -18.68
C PHE A 731 41.17 -8.75 -19.86
N ASP A 732 41.73 -8.69 -21.05
CA ASP A 732 41.05 -8.88 -22.34
C ASP A 732 41.02 -10.35 -22.74
N VAL A 733 40.15 -10.58 -23.74
CA VAL A 733 40.24 -11.51 -24.88
C VAL A 733 39.17 -12.61 -24.89
N ALA A 734 38.12 -12.29 -25.68
CA ALA A 734 37.60 -13.00 -26.87
C ALA A 734 37.03 -14.44 -26.69
N ASN A 735 36.05 -14.92 -27.46
CA ASN A 735 35.57 -14.51 -28.76
C ASN A 735 34.14 -15.04 -29.03
N GLU A 736 33.43 -14.33 -29.89
CA GLU A 736 32.56 -14.74 -31.01
C GLU A 736 31.54 -15.91 -30.91
N GLY A 737 30.34 -15.60 -31.42
CA GLY A 737 29.28 -16.53 -31.79
C GLY A 737 28.00 -15.78 -32.14
N GLN A 738 28.03 -15.00 -33.22
CA GLN A 738 26.83 -14.49 -33.90
C GLN A 738 26.03 -15.68 -34.46
N ASP A 739 24.69 -15.62 -34.38
CA ASP A 739 23.86 -15.89 -35.55
C ASP A 739 22.51 -15.20 -35.45
N TYR A 740 22.06 -14.79 -36.63
CA TYR A 740 21.01 -13.83 -36.94
C TYR A 740 19.62 -14.46 -37.07
N LEU A 741 18.59 -13.63 -36.83
CA LEU A 741 17.31 -13.47 -37.56
C LEU A 741 16.50 -14.72 -37.98
N ASN A 742 15.22 -14.80 -37.58
CA ASN A 742 14.12 -14.21 -38.36
C ASN A 742 12.74 -14.50 -37.72
N LEU A 743 11.94 -13.44 -37.61
CA LEU A 743 10.48 -13.49 -37.57
C LEU A 743 10.00 -13.63 -39.01
N ASP A 744 9.03 -14.53 -39.27
CA ASP A 744 8.09 -14.36 -40.37
C ASP A 744 6.73 -14.98 -40.03
N VAL A 745 5.72 -14.20 -40.37
CA VAL A 745 4.28 -14.42 -40.29
C VAL A 745 3.82 -14.99 -41.64
N ALA A 746 2.97 -16.01 -41.67
CA ALA A 746 2.00 -16.24 -42.77
C ALA A 746 0.95 -17.33 -42.43
N ASN A 747 -0.28 -16.84 -42.22
CA ASN A 747 -1.59 -17.28 -42.72
C ASN A 747 -1.83 -18.68 -43.33
N GLU A 748 -3.04 -19.16 -42.97
CA GLU A 748 -4.03 -19.93 -43.78
C GLU A 748 -3.59 -21.31 -44.30
N GLY A 749 -4.33 -22.42 -44.17
CA GLY A 749 -5.74 -22.68 -43.94
C GLY A 749 -6.05 -24.03 -44.62
N GLN A 750 -7.13 -24.69 -44.18
CA GLN A 750 -7.82 -25.85 -44.80
C GLN A 750 -7.33 -27.28 -44.49
N ASP A 751 -8.11 -27.92 -43.61
CA ASP A 751 -8.81 -29.20 -43.77
C ASP A 751 -8.22 -30.28 -44.69
N TYR A 752 -7.79 -31.39 -44.08
CA TYR A 752 -8.15 -32.73 -44.56
C TYR A 752 -8.38 -33.68 -43.39
N VAL A 753 -9.62 -34.16 -43.30
CA VAL A 753 -10.05 -35.35 -42.55
C VAL A 753 -9.31 -36.58 -43.06
N PHE A 754 -8.78 -37.43 -42.17
CA PHE A 754 -8.89 -38.90 -42.27
C PHE A 754 -8.63 -39.56 -40.90
N ASN A 755 -9.68 -40.14 -40.34
CA ASN A 755 -9.61 -41.24 -39.38
C ASN A 755 -9.26 -42.54 -40.14
N PHE A 756 -8.40 -43.39 -39.58
CA PHE A 756 -8.72 -44.74 -39.10
C PHE A 756 -7.46 -45.61 -38.90
N ASP A 757 -7.52 -46.41 -37.82
CA ASP A 757 -6.92 -47.74 -37.58
C ASP A 757 -5.39 -47.88 -37.51
N ALA A 758 -4.81 -48.20 -36.36
CA ALA A 758 -4.85 -49.44 -35.56
C ALA A 758 -3.81 -50.47 -35.98
N ALA A 759 -3.20 -51.08 -34.94
CA ALA A 759 -2.31 -52.25 -34.94
C ALA A 759 -0.90 -52.00 -35.53
N ASN A 760 0.20 -52.56 -35.03
CA ASN A 760 0.45 -53.54 -33.98
C ASN A 760 1.98 -53.57 -33.77
N GLU A 761 2.40 -54.09 -32.61
CA GLU A 761 3.65 -54.86 -32.39
C GLU A 761 5.00 -54.11 -32.54
N GLY A 762 5.96 -54.24 -31.62
CA GLY A 762 6.07 -55.11 -30.46
C GLY A 762 7.38 -54.86 -29.72
N ASP A 763 7.39 -55.39 -28.50
CA ASP A 763 8.48 -56.15 -27.88
C ASP A 763 9.84 -55.44 -27.66
N ASP A 764 10.15 -55.08 -26.42
CA ASP A 764 10.52 -56.00 -25.33
C ASP A 764 11.49 -55.32 -24.34
N PHE A 765 11.17 -55.47 -23.05
CA PHE A 765 12.02 -55.78 -21.86
C PHE A 765 13.46 -55.19 -21.76
N ASP A 766 14.01 -54.79 -20.61
CA ASP A 766 13.72 -55.19 -19.23
C ASP A 766 14.41 -54.25 -18.21
N PHE A 767 14.02 -54.47 -16.96
CA PHE A 767 14.32 -53.83 -15.68
C PHE A 767 15.78 -53.78 -15.16
N ASN A 768 15.89 -53.02 -14.05
CA ASN A 768 16.81 -53.12 -12.88
C ASN A 768 17.95 -52.07 -12.87
N ILE A 769 18.17 -51.23 -11.84
CA ILE A 769 17.75 -51.13 -10.42
C ILE A 769 17.52 -49.67 -10.06
#